data_AF-A0A2T1CV06-F1
#
_entry.id   AF-A0A2T1CV06-F1
#
_cell.length_a   1.000
_cell.length_b   1.000
_cell.length_c   1.000
_cell.angle_alpha   90.00
_cell.angle_beta   90.00
_cell.angle_gamma   90.00
#
_symmetry.space_group_name_H-M   'P 1'
#
loop_
_entity.id
_entity.type
_entity.pdbx_description
1 polymer ?
#
loop_
_entity_poly.entity_id
_entity_poly.type
_entity_poly.pdbx_seq_one_letter_code
_entity_poly.pdbx_strand_id
1 'polypeptide(L)'
;MEQLIIKALKAACGNRNIKFQVIVQDDQLHIYANHRKDYQPNYLILKENVGAAIASLALERINSFWLYTRSLDQVEPNWQVFVELSTQGQEIEDTYGNTGDLEHLESEINLEGIGNFDLMTSGTTGEAELLLDQDESQKTLLQTGEFAQTNSHSNGDSGLLQDQGLIHGRFLRETDIHTFSTSASLSDTTEAANFSAHNNLAQYCFISNPELLTGKKANPSKTVMRLVKFFHYLSTSDQQQLPPILEKYFREGLVDEGAEISPVIQNWLKQISALDDRERNAFALWLSCYCFEPTATLAEFKTISAQNMPQMNIKQANRATEYSFVSVSNSLPASPTVERVKLAKFQLLTRLKQLLLPGIWISATVIITMLGIINHNSNTNTSAQIPALCRNAIGSPEYCRLAVNLAGEKAIAKTPKNLFPLTEVTESVAKYGCSRYANLKAGIAPVNTDPEITPVISSRGEQVFPHIYVVEAQQRNANQLGKTRVGCVYTTGEGQRSPKKIAADLIPVNWPTEHYQKQTAQDHTLAFGSLTKPINLGLSTIFAALGIAIASRLNLGLKINHTHTIYLVALILGIVQLANTLLMPTNFLGLLGAIAFPILTIAIASLLIKDFQLNWNSYPSIALSVLAILASQFLLYSFCLGLISSLV
;
A
#
# COMPACT_ATOMS: atom_id res chain seq x y z
N MET A 1 -45.71 -20.83 -12.11
CA MET A 1 -44.25 -20.55 -12.08
C MET A 1 -43.93 -19.22 -12.75
N GLU A 2 -44.27 -19.02 -14.03
CA GLU A 2 -43.97 -17.80 -14.78
C GLU A 2 -44.44 -16.49 -14.12
N GLN A 3 -45.68 -16.44 -13.59
CA GLN A 3 -46.19 -15.24 -12.91
C GLN A 3 -45.40 -14.89 -11.64
N LEU A 4 -44.91 -15.90 -10.93
CA LEU A 4 -44.09 -15.75 -9.72
C LEU A 4 -42.71 -15.20 -10.08
N ILE A 5 -42.11 -15.71 -11.16
CA ILE A 5 -40.87 -15.19 -11.74
C ILE A 5 -41.06 -13.74 -12.19
N ILE A 6 -42.10 -13.42 -12.96
CA ILE A 6 -42.37 -12.06 -13.43
C ILE A 6 -42.56 -11.09 -12.25
N LYS A 7 -43.19 -11.52 -11.16
CA LYS A 7 -43.36 -10.70 -9.95
C LYS A 7 -42.02 -10.41 -9.28
N ALA A 8 -41.14 -11.41 -9.15
CA ALA A 8 -39.79 -11.25 -8.60
C ALA A 8 -38.93 -10.31 -9.48
N LEU A 9 -38.96 -10.51 -10.80
CA LEU A 9 -38.23 -9.66 -11.76
C LEU A 9 -38.67 -8.19 -11.70
N LYS A 10 -39.98 -7.94 -11.61
CA LYS A 10 -40.53 -6.58 -11.45
C LYS A 10 -40.10 -5.93 -10.13
N ALA A 11 -40.09 -6.71 -9.04
CA ALA A 11 -39.67 -6.21 -7.73
C ALA A 11 -38.17 -5.87 -7.70
N ALA A 12 -37.32 -6.75 -8.24
CA ALA A 12 -35.87 -6.56 -8.24
C ALA A 12 -35.40 -5.42 -9.16
N CYS A 13 -36.03 -5.26 -10.33
CA CYS A 13 -35.58 -4.24 -11.29
C CYS A 13 -36.18 -2.86 -11.03
N GLY A 14 -37.30 -2.75 -10.29
CA GLY A 14 -37.93 -1.47 -9.89
C GLY A 14 -38.38 -0.55 -11.03
N ASN A 15 -38.20 -0.94 -12.29
CA ASN A 15 -38.25 -0.07 -13.44
C ASN A 15 -39.55 -0.22 -14.23
N ARG A 16 -40.35 0.84 -14.29
CA ARG A 16 -41.62 0.87 -15.04
C ARG A 16 -41.44 0.85 -16.57
N ASN A 17 -40.23 1.05 -17.07
CA ASN A 17 -39.91 1.08 -18.49
C ASN A 17 -39.57 -0.30 -19.09
N ILE A 18 -39.49 -1.36 -18.27
CA ILE A 18 -39.15 -2.71 -18.70
C ILE A 18 -40.34 -3.64 -18.44
N LYS A 19 -40.76 -4.38 -19.47
CA LYS A 19 -41.77 -5.43 -19.39
C LYS A 19 -41.13 -6.80 -19.64
N PHE A 20 -41.19 -7.65 -18.61
CA PHE A 20 -40.66 -9.02 -18.70
C PHE A 20 -41.69 -9.98 -19.31
N GLN A 21 -41.22 -10.81 -20.23
CA GLN A 21 -41.88 -12.02 -20.71
C GLN A 21 -40.95 -13.20 -20.40
N VAL A 22 -41.50 -14.30 -19.92
CA VAL A 22 -40.71 -15.46 -19.49
C VAL A 22 -41.26 -16.68 -20.21
N ILE A 23 -40.37 -17.51 -20.75
CA ILE A 23 -40.67 -18.78 -21.40
C ILE A 23 -39.79 -19.84 -20.73
N VAL A 24 -40.36 -20.97 -20.34
CA VAL A 24 -39.60 -22.11 -19.80
C VAL A 24 -39.49 -23.17 -20.90
N GLN A 25 -38.27 -23.54 -21.27
CA GLN A 25 -38.00 -24.56 -22.29
C GLN A 25 -36.81 -25.40 -21.88
N ASP A 26 -36.95 -26.73 -21.91
CA ASP A 26 -35.86 -27.70 -21.67
C ASP A 26 -35.03 -27.39 -20.42
N ASP A 27 -35.71 -27.12 -19.30
CA ASP A 27 -35.12 -26.75 -18.00
C ASP A 27 -34.32 -25.43 -18.00
N GLN A 28 -34.45 -24.62 -19.05
CA GLN A 28 -33.90 -23.27 -19.18
C GLN A 28 -34.99 -22.20 -19.15
N LEU A 29 -34.71 -21.07 -18.50
CA LEU A 29 -35.56 -19.88 -18.57
C LEU A 29 -35.11 -18.97 -19.72
N HIS A 30 -36.02 -18.58 -20.58
CA HIS A 30 -35.82 -17.52 -21.56
C HIS A 30 -36.59 -16.28 -21.11
N ILE A 31 -35.86 -15.27 -20.66
CA ILE A 31 -36.39 -14.03 -20.10
C ILE A 31 -36.20 -12.90 -21.12
N TYR A 32 -37.29 -12.32 -21.60
CA TYR A 32 -37.30 -11.18 -22.52
C TYR A 32 -37.65 -9.90 -21.76
N ALA A 33 -36.67 -9.01 -21.60
CA ALA A 33 -36.81 -7.67 -21.04
C ALA A 33 -37.11 -6.66 -22.16
N ASN A 34 -38.40 -6.44 -22.41
CA ASN A 34 -38.86 -5.52 -23.45
C ASN A 34 -38.88 -4.09 -22.92
N HIS A 35 -38.20 -3.16 -23.60
CA HIS A 35 -38.09 -1.76 -23.18
C HIS A 35 -38.66 -0.78 -24.21
N ARG A 36 -38.91 0.47 -23.80
CA ARG A 36 -39.30 1.54 -24.73
C ARG A 36 -38.14 1.90 -25.67
N LYS A 37 -38.45 2.43 -26.86
CA LYS A 37 -37.49 2.75 -27.93
C LYS A 37 -36.42 3.78 -27.53
N ASP A 38 -36.80 4.71 -26.68
CA ASP A 38 -35.97 5.80 -26.15
C ASP A 38 -35.24 5.44 -24.85
N TYR A 39 -35.46 4.23 -24.31
CA TYR A 39 -34.85 3.78 -23.06
C TYR A 39 -33.78 2.74 -23.33
N GLN A 40 -32.52 3.05 -22.99
CA GLN A 40 -31.43 2.09 -23.04
C GLN A 40 -31.12 1.57 -21.62
N PRO A 41 -31.49 0.31 -21.30
CA PRO A 41 -31.21 -0.24 -19.97
C PRO A 41 -29.70 -0.36 -19.75
N ASN A 42 -29.24 -0.14 -18.52
CA ASN A 42 -27.90 -0.54 -18.12
C ASN A 42 -27.87 -2.07 -18.03
N TYR A 43 -27.32 -2.71 -19.05
CA TYR A 43 -27.34 -4.17 -19.21
C TYR A 43 -26.64 -4.92 -18.07
N LEU A 44 -25.62 -4.32 -17.45
CA LEU A 44 -24.91 -4.92 -16.32
C LEU A 44 -25.81 -4.99 -15.08
N ILE A 45 -26.41 -3.86 -14.72
CA ILE A 45 -27.33 -3.77 -13.58
C ILE A 45 -28.58 -4.66 -13.81
N LEU A 46 -29.10 -4.68 -15.04
CA LEU A 46 -30.23 -5.52 -15.41
C LEU A 46 -29.88 -7.01 -15.25
N LYS A 47 -28.71 -7.44 -15.71
CA LYS A 47 -28.23 -8.83 -15.55
C LYS A 47 -28.13 -9.22 -14.08
N GLU A 48 -27.49 -8.39 -13.25
CA GLU A 48 -27.30 -8.67 -11.81
C GLU A 48 -28.63 -8.75 -11.07
N ASN A 49 -29.55 -7.80 -11.30
CA ASN A 49 -30.85 -7.78 -10.66
C ASN A 49 -31.72 -8.98 -11.08
N VAL A 50 -31.71 -9.35 -12.38
CA VAL A 50 -32.44 -10.52 -12.88
C VAL A 50 -31.83 -11.80 -12.29
N GLY A 51 -30.50 -11.93 -12.28
CA GLY A 51 -29.80 -13.09 -11.72
C GLY A 51 -30.13 -13.32 -10.24
N ALA A 52 -30.02 -12.27 -9.41
CA ALA A 52 -30.38 -12.32 -8.01
C ALA A 52 -31.87 -12.68 -7.80
N ALA A 53 -32.76 -12.11 -8.61
CA ALA A 53 -34.18 -12.40 -8.55
C ALA A 53 -34.49 -13.87 -8.86
N ILE A 54 -33.88 -14.46 -9.89
CA ILE A 54 -34.09 -15.88 -10.22
C ILE A 54 -33.47 -16.80 -9.15
N ALA A 55 -32.27 -16.49 -8.67
CA ALA A 55 -31.61 -17.28 -7.64
C ALA A 55 -32.43 -17.34 -6.34
N SER A 56 -33.02 -16.22 -5.92
CA SER A 56 -33.87 -16.16 -4.71
C SER A 56 -35.16 -16.98 -4.78
N LEU A 57 -35.56 -17.45 -5.97
CA LEU A 57 -36.76 -18.28 -6.14
C LEU A 57 -36.50 -19.77 -5.93
N ALA A 58 -35.24 -20.19 -5.80
CA ALA A 58 -34.83 -21.58 -5.56
C ALA A 58 -35.57 -22.59 -6.47
N LEU A 59 -35.56 -22.34 -7.78
CA LEU A 59 -36.27 -23.18 -8.75
C LEU A 59 -35.49 -24.48 -8.98
N GLU A 60 -35.91 -25.58 -8.32
CA GLU A 60 -35.20 -26.88 -8.29
C GLU A 60 -34.79 -27.45 -9.66
N ARG A 61 -35.52 -27.13 -10.73
CA ARG A 61 -35.29 -27.67 -12.07
C ARG A 61 -34.55 -26.74 -13.02
N ILE A 62 -34.27 -25.50 -12.62
CA ILE A 62 -33.73 -24.49 -13.53
C ILE A 62 -32.29 -24.18 -13.15
N ASN A 63 -31.37 -24.65 -13.98
CA ASN A 63 -29.93 -24.49 -13.77
C ASN A 63 -29.35 -23.28 -14.53
N SER A 64 -30.11 -22.67 -15.44
CA SER A 64 -29.63 -21.56 -16.25
C SER A 64 -30.77 -20.76 -16.87
N PHE A 65 -30.46 -19.54 -17.29
CA PHE A 65 -31.39 -18.71 -18.04
C PHE A 65 -30.70 -17.86 -19.11
N TRP A 66 -31.41 -17.65 -20.21
CA TRP A 66 -31.11 -16.62 -21.19
C TRP A 66 -31.86 -15.34 -20.86
N LEU A 67 -31.16 -14.21 -20.88
CA LEU A 67 -31.76 -12.88 -20.78
C LEU A 67 -31.58 -12.14 -22.10
N TYR A 68 -32.70 -11.83 -22.74
CA TYR A 68 -32.80 -11.06 -23.97
C TYR A 68 -33.33 -9.67 -23.65
N THR A 69 -32.76 -8.63 -24.23
CA THR A 69 -33.37 -7.30 -24.25
C THR A 69 -33.75 -6.94 -25.67
N ARG A 70 -34.89 -6.26 -25.82
CA ARG A 70 -35.31 -5.70 -27.10
C ARG A 70 -36.18 -4.48 -26.89
N SER A 71 -36.22 -3.60 -27.87
CA SER A 71 -37.27 -2.58 -27.89
C SER A 71 -38.63 -3.19 -28.22
N LEU A 72 -39.71 -2.60 -27.73
CA LEU A 72 -41.08 -3.06 -27.95
C LEU A 72 -41.48 -3.09 -29.45
N ASP A 73 -40.79 -2.36 -30.32
CA ASP A 73 -41.01 -2.33 -31.77
C ASP A 73 -40.11 -3.30 -32.56
N GLN A 74 -39.23 -4.04 -31.87
CA GLN A 74 -38.29 -4.98 -32.49
C GLN A 74 -38.63 -6.42 -32.11
N VAL A 75 -38.55 -7.32 -33.10
CA VAL A 75 -38.71 -8.76 -32.87
C VAL A 75 -37.41 -9.37 -32.34
N GLU A 76 -36.28 -8.94 -32.90
CA GLU A 76 -34.95 -9.45 -32.55
C GLU A 76 -34.35 -8.73 -31.32
N PRO A 77 -33.64 -9.45 -30.45
CA PRO A 77 -32.95 -8.85 -29.32
C PRO A 77 -31.77 -7.98 -29.77
N ASN A 78 -31.67 -6.77 -29.21
CA ASN A 78 -30.52 -5.89 -29.41
C ASN A 78 -29.34 -6.26 -28.50
N TRP A 79 -29.60 -7.06 -27.46
CA TRP A 79 -28.59 -7.62 -26.57
C TRP A 79 -29.12 -8.89 -25.91
N GLN A 80 -28.22 -9.85 -25.68
CA GLN A 80 -28.54 -11.11 -25.01
C GLN A 80 -27.35 -11.61 -24.18
N VAL A 81 -27.65 -12.34 -23.10
CA VAL A 81 -26.65 -12.99 -22.26
C VAL A 81 -27.18 -14.30 -21.71
N PHE A 82 -26.30 -15.29 -21.62
CA PHE A 82 -26.57 -16.55 -20.91
C PHE A 82 -26.03 -16.47 -19.49
N VAL A 83 -26.80 -16.97 -18.52
CA VAL A 83 -26.46 -16.95 -17.10
C VAL A 83 -26.72 -18.33 -16.50
N GLU A 84 -25.66 -18.98 -16.02
CA GLU A 84 -25.76 -20.20 -15.23
C GLU A 84 -26.06 -19.87 -13.78
N LEU A 85 -27.00 -20.59 -13.19
CA LEU A 85 -27.38 -20.48 -11.78
C LEU A 85 -26.55 -21.51 -11.01
N SER A 86 -25.68 -21.06 -10.11
CA SER A 86 -24.89 -21.98 -9.30
C SER A 86 -25.81 -22.82 -8.41
N THR A 87 -25.93 -24.11 -8.70
CA THR A 87 -26.58 -25.10 -7.83
C THR A 87 -25.72 -25.28 -6.59
N GLN A 88 -25.94 -24.47 -5.56
CA GLN A 88 -25.30 -24.66 -4.26
C GLN A 88 -25.91 -25.88 -3.57
N GLY A 89 -25.20 -27.00 -3.65
CA GLY A 89 -25.35 -28.17 -2.79
C GLY A 89 -25.50 -29.47 -3.55
N GLN A 90 -24.45 -30.31 -3.50
CA GLN A 90 -24.48 -31.73 -3.10
C GLN A 90 -23.47 -32.59 -3.87
N GLU A 91 -22.18 -32.48 -3.54
CA GLU A 91 -21.21 -33.58 -3.64
C GLU A 91 -20.29 -33.54 -2.41
N ILE A 92 -20.66 -34.29 -1.36
CA ILE A 92 -19.71 -34.77 -0.37
C ILE A 92 -19.32 -36.15 -0.90
N GLU A 93 -18.15 -36.22 -1.54
CA GLU A 93 -17.60 -37.49 -2.01
C GLU A 93 -16.76 -38.11 -0.88
N ASP A 94 -17.32 -39.15 -0.26
CA ASP A 94 -16.66 -40.02 0.70
C ASP A 94 -15.44 -40.70 0.06
N THR A 95 -14.23 -40.42 0.55
CA THR A 95 -13.06 -41.27 0.30
C THR A 95 -12.48 -41.79 1.61
N TYR A 96 -12.96 -42.96 2.01
CA TYR A 96 -12.36 -43.86 3.00
C TYR A 96 -11.72 -45.04 2.24
N GLY A 97 -10.46 -45.38 2.49
CA GLY A 97 -9.89 -46.65 2.01
C GLY A 97 -8.38 -46.84 2.09
N ASN A 98 -7.96 -47.72 3.03
CA ASN A 98 -6.71 -48.50 3.14
C ASN A 98 -5.42 -47.81 3.60
N THR A 99 -4.92 -48.00 4.84
CA THR A 99 -4.39 -49.20 5.58
C THR A 99 -2.95 -49.60 5.21
N GLY A 100 -2.09 -49.69 6.25
CA GLY A 100 -0.88 -50.51 6.24
C GLY A 100 0.31 -49.99 7.08
N ASP A 101 0.36 -50.42 8.35
CA ASP A 101 1.56 -50.69 9.20
C ASP A 101 2.48 -49.50 9.63
N LEU A 102 3.01 -49.36 10.85
CA LEU A 102 3.10 -50.19 12.06
C LEU A 102 3.48 -49.28 13.27
N GLU A 103 2.99 -49.69 14.44
CA GLU A 103 3.23 -49.30 15.85
C GLU A 103 4.54 -48.58 16.27
N HIS A 104 4.47 -47.61 17.20
CA HIS A 104 4.75 -47.79 18.66
C HIS A 104 4.93 -46.44 19.44
N LEU A 105 4.26 -46.31 20.61
CA LEU A 105 4.60 -45.47 21.81
C LEU A 105 4.61 -43.94 21.65
N GLU A 106 4.08 -43.08 22.53
CA GLU A 106 3.55 -43.14 23.89
C GLU A 106 2.94 -41.76 24.25
N SER A 107 1.98 -41.75 25.19
CA SER A 107 1.57 -40.64 26.09
C SER A 107 1.14 -39.28 25.49
N GLU A 108 -0.13 -38.88 25.59
CA GLU A 108 -0.80 -38.31 26.78
C GLU A 108 -0.87 -36.77 26.66
N ILE A 109 -2.11 -36.24 26.57
CA ILE A 109 -2.67 -35.13 27.35
C ILE A 109 -3.86 -34.53 26.59
N ASN A 110 -5.03 -34.72 27.21
CA ASN A 110 -6.30 -34.03 26.94
C ASN A 110 -6.17 -32.51 27.13
N LEU A 111 -6.83 -31.74 26.27
CA LEU A 111 -7.35 -30.42 26.62
C LEU A 111 -8.58 -30.10 25.74
N GLU A 112 -9.73 -30.51 26.25
CA GLU A 112 -11.02 -29.90 25.95
C GLU A 112 -11.12 -28.51 26.60
N GLY A 113 -11.82 -27.60 25.93
CA GLY A 113 -12.61 -26.56 26.59
C GLY A 113 -11.98 -25.19 26.71
N ILE A 114 -12.24 -24.31 25.72
CA ILE A 114 -12.29 -22.87 25.96
C ILE A 114 -13.69 -22.39 25.61
N GLY A 115 -14.50 -22.27 26.66
CA GLY A 115 -15.72 -21.49 26.66
C GLY A 115 -15.43 -20.01 26.93
N ASN A 116 -16.41 -19.20 26.54
CA ASN A 116 -16.55 -17.75 26.70
C ASN A 116 -16.04 -17.19 28.04
N PHE A 117 -15.41 -16.01 27.98
CA PHE A 117 -15.16 -15.20 29.18
C PHE A 117 -15.67 -13.77 28.99
N ASP A 118 -16.65 -13.44 29.82
CA ASP A 118 -17.27 -12.15 30.02
C ASP A 118 -16.38 -11.24 30.90
N LEU A 119 -16.45 -9.94 30.61
CA LEU A 119 -15.65 -8.90 31.23
C LEU A 119 -16.38 -8.30 32.45
N MET A 120 -15.94 -8.62 33.66
CA MET A 120 -16.40 -7.95 34.90
C MET A 120 -15.32 -6.99 35.42
N THR A 121 -15.77 -5.75 35.63
CA THR A 121 -15.07 -4.63 36.26
C THR A 121 -14.91 -4.82 37.77
N SER A 122 -13.72 -4.56 38.29
CA SER A 122 -13.45 -4.40 39.73
C SER A 122 -13.20 -2.93 40.04
N GLY A 123 -14.05 -2.36 40.89
CA GLY A 123 -13.83 -1.07 41.53
C GLY A 123 -12.99 -1.23 42.80
N THR A 124 -12.18 -0.21 43.08
CA THR A 124 -11.46 -0.05 44.34
C THR A 124 -11.98 1.19 45.06
N THR A 125 -12.65 0.94 46.18
CA THR A 125 -13.01 1.89 47.24
C THR A 125 -11.78 2.31 48.03
N GLY A 126 -11.70 3.60 48.35
CA GLY A 126 -10.76 4.15 49.33
C GLY A 126 -11.31 5.48 49.85
N GLU A 127 -11.99 5.42 50.99
CA GLU A 127 -12.42 6.57 51.78
C GLU A 127 -11.22 7.24 52.47
N ALA A 128 -11.19 8.56 52.48
CA ALA A 128 -10.57 9.35 53.54
C ALA A 128 -11.28 10.70 53.67
N GLU A 129 -11.51 11.07 54.92
CA GLU A 129 -12.43 12.05 55.47
C GLU A 129 -11.82 13.47 55.59
N LEU A 130 -12.71 14.47 55.69
CA LEU A 130 -12.61 15.70 56.52
C LEU A 130 -11.62 16.84 56.13
N LEU A 131 -12.14 18.00 55.70
CA LEU A 131 -12.54 19.13 56.59
C LEU A 131 -13.10 20.33 55.81
N LEU A 132 -13.99 21.05 56.50
CA LEU A 132 -14.77 22.23 56.12
C LEU A 132 -13.90 23.48 55.91
N ASP A 133 -14.33 24.38 55.01
CA ASP A 133 -14.65 25.75 55.43
C ASP A 133 -15.60 26.45 54.45
N GLN A 134 -16.55 27.18 55.04
CA GLN A 134 -17.50 28.10 54.40
C GLN A 134 -16.78 29.41 54.02
N ASP A 135 -17.19 30.03 52.92
CA ASP A 135 -17.54 31.45 53.00
C ASP A 135 -18.56 31.87 51.92
N GLU A 136 -19.38 32.84 52.32
CA GLU A 136 -20.56 33.40 51.68
C GLU A 136 -20.25 34.47 50.60
N SER A 137 -21.35 34.87 49.92
CA SER A 137 -21.59 36.21 49.35
C SER A 137 -21.11 36.45 47.91
N GLN A 138 -22.02 36.51 46.93
CA GLN A 138 -22.83 37.71 46.68
C GLN A 138 -23.91 37.49 45.58
N LYS A 139 -25.14 37.51 46.07
CA LYS A 139 -26.42 37.97 45.52
C LYS A 139 -26.30 39.14 44.49
N THR A 140 -27.08 39.12 43.41
CA THR A 140 -28.30 39.96 43.17
C THR A 140 -28.52 40.47 41.72
N LEU A 141 -29.73 40.20 41.19
CA LEU A 141 -30.59 40.97 40.23
C LEU A 141 -30.14 41.13 38.75
N LEU A 142 -30.99 41.06 37.70
CA LEU A 142 -32.44 41.22 37.44
C LEU A 142 -32.80 40.32 36.22
N GLN A 143 -33.81 39.44 36.18
CA GLN A 143 -35.29 39.62 36.22
C GLN A 143 -35.81 40.59 35.14
N THR A 144 -36.46 40.13 34.06
CA THR A 144 -37.93 39.95 33.88
C THR A 144 -38.18 39.89 32.36
N GLY A 145 -39.20 39.28 31.75
CA GLY A 145 -40.38 38.54 32.19
C GLY A 145 -41.21 38.20 30.94
N GLU A 146 -41.77 36.99 30.90
CA GLU A 146 -42.88 36.59 30.02
C GLU A 146 -44.20 37.27 30.46
N PHE A 147 -45.13 37.54 29.54
CA PHE A 147 -46.39 36.77 29.39
C PHE A 147 -47.39 37.37 28.37
N ALA A 148 -48.08 36.44 27.70
CA ALA A 148 -49.49 36.42 27.25
C ALA A 148 -50.05 37.33 26.14
N GLN A 149 -50.34 36.68 25.00
CA GLN A 149 -51.64 36.50 24.33
C GLN A 149 -52.71 37.61 24.35
N THR A 150 -53.21 37.95 23.16
CA THR A 150 -54.65 38.14 22.86
C THR A 150 -55.01 37.74 21.42
N ASN A 151 -56.26 37.29 21.25
CA ASN A 151 -56.85 36.57 20.11
C ASN A 151 -57.48 37.47 19.03
N SER A 152 -57.61 36.89 17.81
CA SER A 152 -58.76 36.88 16.86
C SER A 152 -59.36 38.24 16.38
N HIS A 153 -59.68 38.52 15.11
CA HIS A 153 -60.38 37.76 14.05
C HIS A 153 -60.26 38.52 12.70
N SER A 154 -60.52 37.83 11.58
CA SER A 154 -61.35 38.28 10.42
C SER A 154 -60.73 38.15 9.01
N ASN A 155 -61.12 37.06 8.34
CA ASN A 155 -61.68 36.91 6.97
C ASN A 155 -61.03 37.51 5.71
N GLY A 156 -60.98 36.67 4.66
CA GLY A 156 -61.21 37.00 3.25
C GLY A 156 -59.95 37.02 2.38
N ASP A 157 -59.53 35.93 1.73
CA ASP A 157 -60.05 35.28 0.50
C ASP A 157 -59.52 35.88 -0.83
N SER A 158 -59.12 34.96 -1.69
CA SER A 158 -58.93 34.98 -3.16
C SER A 158 -57.69 35.59 -3.84
N GLY A 159 -57.08 34.76 -4.71
CA GLY A 159 -56.47 35.17 -5.99
C GLY A 159 -54.94 35.03 -6.07
N LEU A 160 -54.39 33.91 -6.56
CA LEU A 160 -54.10 33.57 -7.97
C LEU A 160 -52.63 33.86 -8.38
N LEU A 161 -51.91 32.77 -8.68
CA LEU A 161 -50.79 32.61 -9.64
C LEU A 161 -49.56 33.54 -9.53
N GLN A 162 -48.40 32.95 -9.19
CA GLN A 162 -47.28 32.84 -10.15
C GLN A 162 -46.19 31.87 -9.67
N ASP A 163 -45.83 30.98 -10.60
CA ASP A 163 -44.72 30.03 -10.56
C ASP A 163 -43.37 30.67 -10.21
N GLN A 164 -42.68 30.16 -9.18
CA GLN A 164 -41.22 29.91 -9.19
C GLN A 164 -40.89 28.85 -8.12
N GLY A 165 -40.95 27.57 -8.51
CA GLY A 165 -40.48 26.46 -7.67
C GLY A 165 -38.96 26.30 -7.74
N LEU A 166 -38.22 27.08 -6.94
CA LEU A 166 -36.89 26.71 -6.48
C LEU A 166 -36.99 25.43 -5.65
N ILE A 167 -36.34 24.34 -6.08
CA ILE A 167 -36.17 23.16 -5.25
C ILE A 167 -35.04 23.46 -4.25
N HIS A 168 -35.42 23.87 -3.04
CA HIS A 168 -34.55 23.77 -1.88
C HIS A 168 -34.42 22.29 -1.49
N GLY A 169 -33.24 21.71 -1.75
CA GLY A 169 -32.85 20.42 -1.19
C GLY A 169 -32.76 20.53 0.34
N ARG A 170 -33.54 19.73 1.06
CA ARG A 170 -33.41 19.54 2.51
C ARG A 170 -32.09 18.83 2.81
N PHE A 171 -31.43 19.24 3.90
CA PHE A 171 -30.34 18.48 4.50
C PHE A 171 -30.83 17.09 4.96
N LEU A 172 -30.05 16.06 4.65
CA LEU A 172 -30.29 14.65 4.98
C LEU A 172 -30.26 14.43 6.50
N ARG A 173 -31.10 13.53 7.01
CA ARG A 173 -31.15 13.07 8.41
C ARG A 173 -30.66 11.64 8.54
N GLU A 174 -30.04 11.35 9.67
CA GLU A 174 -29.34 10.10 10.02
C GLU A 174 -30.23 8.83 10.07
N THR A 175 -31.56 8.97 10.11
CA THR A 175 -32.48 7.81 10.09
C THR A 175 -32.51 7.08 8.76
N ASP A 176 -31.93 7.66 7.70
CA ASP A 176 -31.80 7.02 6.37
C ASP A 176 -30.48 6.22 6.22
N ILE A 177 -29.65 6.12 7.27
CA ILE A 177 -28.31 5.50 7.24
C ILE A 177 -28.22 4.18 8.02
N HIS A 178 -29.27 3.80 8.79
CA HIS A 178 -29.26 2.56 9.57
C HIS A 178 -30.36 1.58 9.16
N THR A 179 -30.16 0.86 8.06
CA THR A 179 -30.60 -0.54 7.98
C THR A 179 -29.70 -1.33 7.02
N PHE A 180 -29.24 -2.48 7.49
CA PHE A 180 -28.48 -3.53 6.79
C PHE A 180 -26.95 -3.39 6.79
N SER A 181 -26.37 -3.64 7.98
CA SER A 181 -25.27 -4.61 8.08
C SER A 181 -25.82 -5.92 8.62
N THR A 182 -25.75 -6.98 7.82
CA THR A 182 -25.40 -8.30 8.33
C THR A 182 -24.33 -8.83 7.38
N SER A 183 -23.12 -8.80 7.90
CA SER A 183 -21.88 -9.25 7.28
C SER A 183 -21.86 -10.76 7.10
N ALA A 184 -21.42 -11.23 5.93
CA ALA A 184 -20.74 -12.52 5.79
C ALA A 184 -19.55 -12.38 4.82
N SER A 185 -18.39 -12.21 5.45
CA SER A 185 -17.04 -12.66 5.11
C SER A 185 -16.78 -13.42 3.80
N LEU A 186 -15.83 -12.88 3.04
CA LEU A 186 -14.64 -13.49 2.41
C LEU A 186 -14.74 -14.83 1.65
N SER A 187 -14.25 -14.72 0.41
CA SER A 187 -13.23 -15.58 -0.21
C SER A 187 -13.65 -16.78 -1.05
N ASP A 188 -13.23 -16.63 -2.31
CA ASP A 188 -12.60 -17.60 -3.22
C ASP A 188 -13.30 -17.89 -4.55
N THR A 189 -12.48 -17.75 -5.59
CA THR A 189 -12.62 -18.19 -7.00
C THR A 189 -13.64 -17.39 -7.86
N THR A 190 -13.24 -16.33 -8.58
CA THR A 190 -12.11 -16.21 -9.55
C THR A 190 -12.31 -17.26 -10.65
N GLU A 191 -12.57 -16.93 -11.91
CA GLU A 191 -11.46 -16.61 -12.84
C GLU A 191 -11.85 -15.87 -14.14
N ALA A 192 -13.14 -15.63 -14.47
CA ALA A 192 -13.47 -15.14 -15.82
C ALA A 192 -14.05 -13.71 -15.92
N ALA A 193 -14.71 -13.18 -14.88
CA ALA A 193 -15.45 -11.90 -14.97
C ALA A 193 -14.67 -10.64 -14.54
N ASN A 194 -13.46 -10.80 -13.99
CA ASN A 194 -12.62 -9.68 -13.56
C ASN A 194 -11.83 -9.00 -14.69
N PHE A 195 -11.94 -9.47 -15.94
CA PHE A 195 -11.05 -9.00 -17.02
C PHE A 195 -11.52 -7.76 -17.79
N SER A 196 -12.82 -7.41 -17.82
CA SER A 196 -13.30 -6.33 -18.72
C SER A 196 -13.66 -5.00 -18.05
N ALA A 197 -13.89 -4.95 -16.72
CA ALA A 197 -14.34 -3.74 -16.03
C ALA A 197 -13.23 -2.73 -15.71
N HIS A 198 -11.98 -2.98 -16.11
CA HIS A 198 -10.80 -2.16 -15.75
C HIS A 198 -10.10 -1.48 -16.93
N ASN A 199 -10.56 -1.67 -18.18
CA ASN A 199 -9.95 -1.05 -19.36
C ASN A 199 -10.95 -0.16 -20.12
N ASN A 200 -10.89 1.15 -19.88
CA ASN A 200 -11.58 2.19 -20.67
C ASN A 200 -11.19 2.21 -22.17
N LEU A 201 -10.27 1.33 -22.60
CA LEU A 201 -9.77 1.22 -23.96
C LEU A 201 -10.52 0.17 -24.80
N ALA A 202 -11.27 -0.74 -24.18
CA ALA A 202 -11.98 -1.80 -24.89
C ALA A 202 -13.03 -1.27 -25.88
N GLN A 203 -13.62 -0.10 -25.58
CA GLN A 203 -14.56 0.61 -26.48
C GLN A 203 -13.91 1.13 -27.77
N TYR A 204 -12.57 1.12 -27.84
CA TYR A 204 -11.77 1.61 -28.96
C TYR A 204 -11.03 0.49 -29.70
N CYS A 205 -11.44 -0.78 -29.50
CA CYS A 205 -10.89 -1.91 -30.26
C CYS A 205 -11.35 -1.85 -31.73
N PHE A 206 -10.39 -1.88 -32.66
CA PHE A 206 -10.65 -1.83 -34.11
C PHE A 206 -11.11 -3.18 -34.67
N ILE A 207 -10.81 -4.27 -33.96
CA ILE A 207 -11.29 -5.62 -34.26
C ILE A 207 -12.22 -6.06 -33.13
N SER A 208 -13.50 -6.25 -33.46
CA SER A 208 -14.54 -6.62 -32.49
C SER A 208 -14.73 -8.13 -32.36
N ASN A 209 -14.12 -8.95 -33.22
CA ASN A 209 -14.23 -10.41 -33.15
C ASN A 209 -13.29 -10.94 -32.05
N PRO A 210 -13.81 -11.45 -30.91
CA PRO A 210 -13.00 -11.90 -29.79
C PRO A 210 -12.13 -13.11 -30.14
N GLU A 211 -12.54 -13.97 -31.08
CA GLU A 211 -11.76 -15.14 -31.51
C GLU A 211 -10.44 -14.75 -32.18
N LEU A 212 -10.42 -13.61 -32.88
CA LEU A 212 -9.20 -13.07 -33.48
C LEU A 212 -8.28 -12.45 -32.41
N LEU A 213 -8.84 -12.03 -31.27
CA LEU A 213 -8.09 -11.42 -30.18
C LEU A 213 -7.54 -12.47 -29.20
N THR A 214 -8.22 -13.60 -29.00
CA THR A 214 -7.82 -14.68 -28.08
C THR A 214 -7.15 -15.86 -28.77
N GLY A 215 -7.31 -16.01 -30.09
CA GLY A 215 -6.70 -17.09 -30.87
C GLY A 215 -5.19 -16.97 -31.06
N LYS A 216 -4.58 -18.03 -31.61
CA LYS A 216 -3.14 -18.09 -31.91
C LYS A 216 -2.79 -17.09 -33.04
N LYS A 217 -2.10 -16.01 -32.70
CA LYS A 217 -1.74 -14.91 -33.60
C LYS A 217 -0.32 -15.06 -34.16
N ALA A 218 -0.08 -14.45 -35.31
CA ALA A 218 1.28 -14.34 -35.86
C ALA A 218 2.11 -13.33 -35.06
N ASN A 219 3.38 -13.65 -34.80
CA ASN A 219 4.28 -12.76 -34.07
C ASN A 219 4.43 -11.41 -34.81
N PRO A 220 4.29 -10.26 -34.11
CA PRO A 220 4.43 -8.95 -34.71
C PRO A 220 5.90 -8.63 -35.00
N SER A 221 6.12 -7.75 -35.98
CA SER A 221 7.45 -7.19 -36.23
C SER A 221 7.90 -6.31 -35.05
N LYS A 222 9.21 -6.07 -34.96
CA LYS A 222 9.78 -5.18 -33.92
C LYS A 222 9.20 -3.75 -34.03
N THR A 223 8.86 -3.31 -35.23
CA THR A 223 8.22 -2.02 -35.51
C THR A 223 6.82 -1.99 -34.89
N VAL A 224 5.97 -2.98 -35.18
CA VAL A 224 4.61 -3.08 -34.64
C VAL A 224 4.63 -3.11 -33.10
N MET A 225 5.52 -3.92 -32.49
CA MET A 225 5.67 -3.95 -31.03
C MET A 225 6.06 -2.60 -30.44
N ARG A 226 6.94 -1.84 -31.11
CA ARG A 226 7.36 -0.51 -30.66
C ARG A 226 6.20 0.48 -30.72
N LEU A 227 5.39 0.44 -31.77
CA LEU A 227 4.26 1.34 -31.95
C LEU A 227 3.17 1.11 -30.89
N VAL A 228 2.83 -0.16 -30.60
CA VAL A 228 1.86 -0.49 -29.54
C VAL A 228 2.41 -0.12 -28.16
N LYS A 229 3.69 -0.37 -27.88
CA LYS A 229 4.33 0.07 -26.62
C LYS A 229 4.36 1.59 -26.48
N PHE A 230 4.56 2.32 -27.58
CA PHE A 230 4.50 3.78 -27.54
C PHE A 230 3.10 4.24 -27.14
N PHE A 231 2.04 3.68 -27.74
CA PHE A 231 0.65 3.95 -27.35
C PHE A 231 0.42 3.71 -25.85
N HIS A 232 0.96 2.61 -25.29
CA HIS A 232 0.89 2.33 -23.86
C HIS A 232 1.49 3.43 -22.96
N TYR A 233 2.57 4.09 -23.40
CA TYR A 233 3.24 5.15 -22.63
C TYR A 233 2.65 6.55 -22.82
N LEU A 234 1.65 6.71 -23.69
CA LEU A 234 0.95 7.97 -23.85
C LEU A 234 0.10 8.31 -22.62
N SER A 235 -0.19 9.61 -22.45
CA SER A 235 -1.13 10.02 -21.42
C SER A 235 -2.53 9.49 -21.75
N THR A 236 -3.37 9.31 -20.73
CA THR A 236 -4.76 8.83 -20.92
C THR A 236 -5.57 9.73 -21.85
N SER A 237 -5.34 11.04 -21.78
CA SER A 237 -5.97 12.02 -22.68
C SER A 237 -5.57 11.74 -24.13
N ASP A 238 -4.28 11.53 -24.38
CA ASP A 238 -3.79 11.22 -25.73
C ASP A 238 -4.30 9.85 -26.22
N GLN A 239 -4.32 8.84 -25.33
CA GLN A 239 -4.88 7.51 -25.64
C GLN A 239 -6.38 7.55 -25.98
N GLN A 240 -7.11 8.55 -25.48
CA GLN A 240 -8.53 8.76 -25.79
C GLN A 240 -8.77 9.61 -27.04
N GLN A 241 -7.83 10.50 -27.40
CA GLN A 241 -7.92 11.36 -28.58
C GLN A 241 -7.49 10.65 -29.87
N LEU A 242 -6.59 9.66 -29.77
CA LEU A 242 -6.04 8.96 -30.94
C LEU A 242 -6.95 7.92 -31.62
N PRO A 243 -7.85 7.20 -30.93
CA PRO A 243 -8.65 6.16 -31.56
C PRO A 243 -9.46 6.61 -32.79
N PRO A 244 -10.14 7.77 -32.80
CA PRO A 244 -10.84 8.25 -34.00
C PRO A 244 -9.90 8.48 -35.20
N ILE A 245 -8.68 8.94 -34.94
CA ILE A 245 -7.65 9.17 -35.96
C ILE A 245 -7.14 7.84 -36.51
N LEU A 246 -6.87 6.88 -35.62
CA LEU A 246 -6.42 5.54 -35.98
C LEU A 246 -7.48 4.76 -36.73
N GLU A 247 -8.76 4.93 -36.38
CA GLU A 247 -9.87 4.32 -37.09
C GLU A 247 -9.95 4.81 -38.54
N LYS A 248 -9.84 6.13 -38.76
CA LYS A 248 -9.76 6.72 -40.09
C LYS A 248 -8.55 6.19 -40.85
N TYR A 249 -7.38 6.11 -40.21
CA TYR A 249 -6.18 5.54 -40.81
C TYR A 249 -6.33 4.06 -41.21
N PHE A 250 -6.92 3.22 -40.35
CA PHE A 250 -7.10 1.80 -40.68
C PHE A 250 -8.13 1.56 -41.79
N ARG A 251 -9.13 2.44 -41.92
CA ARG A 251 -10.14 2.38 -43.00
C ARG A 251 -9.64 2.97 -44.32
N GLU A 252 -9.02 4.15 -44.27
CA GLU A 252 -8.73 4.99 -45.45
C GLU A 252 -7.24 5.01 -45.83
N GLY A 253 -6.34 4.55 -44.95
CA GLY A 253 -4.89 4.63 -45.15
C GLY A 253 -4.32 6.05 -45.02
N LEU A 254 -5.12 7.03 -44.60
CA LEU A 254 -4.74 8.43 -44.49
C LEU A 254 -4.64 8.86 -43.02
N VAL A 255 -3.60 9.64 -42.70
CA VAL A 255 -3.43 10.27 -41.39
C VAL A 255 -3.76 11.76 -41.54
N ASP A 256 -4.71 12.25 -40.76
CA ASP A 256 -5.08 13.67 -40.75
C ASP A 256 -4.12 14.44 -39.82
N GLU A 257 -3.26 15.29 -40.39
CA GLU A 257 -2.27 16.08 -39.62
C GLU A 257 -2.88 17.33 -38.97
N GLY A 258 -4.20 17.57 -39.16
CA GLY A 258 -4.84 18.85 -38.85
C GLY A 258 -5.23 19.12 -37.38
N ALA A 259 -5.07 18.17 -36.46
CA ALA A 259 -5.38 18.39 -35.04
C ALA A 259 -4.15 18.94 -34.28
N GLU A 260 -4.37 19.80 -33.27
CA GLU A 260 -3.35 20.32 -32.34
C GLU A 260 -2.77 19.19 -31.47
N ILE A 261 -2.02 18.30 -32.11
CA ILE A 261 -1.43 17.10 -31.52
C ILE A 261 0.03 17.40 -31.21
N SER A 262 0.50 16.91 -30.06
CA SER A 262 1.89 17.03 -29.64
C SER A 262 2.87 16.56 -30.73
N PRO A 263 4.02 17.24 -30.94
CA PRO A 263 5.03 16.85 -31.94
C PRO A 263 5.49 15.39 -31.82
N VAL A 264 5.49 14.85 -30.60
CA VAL A 264 5.87 13.46 -30.34
C VAL A 264 4.86 12.49 -30.95
N ILE A 265 3.57 12.79 -30.83
CA ILE A 265 2.49 11.99 -31.39
C ILE A 265 2.43 12.16 -32.91
N GLN A 266 2.69 13.36 -33.44
CA GLN A 266 2.83 13.56 -34.89
C GLN A 266 3.94 12.69 -35.49
N ASN A 267 5.10 12.62 -34.84
CA ASN A 267 6.19 11.74 -35.28
C ASN A 267 5.83 10.24 -35.17
N TRP A 268 5.01 9.86 -34.19
CA TRP A 268 4.49 8.50 -34.07
C TRP A 268 3.47 8.17 -35.17
N LEU A 269 2.53 9.07 -35.46
CA LEU A 269 1.57 8.94 -36.56
C LEU A 269 2.26 8.87 -37.92
N LYS A 270 3.37 9.59 -38.11
CA LYS A 270 4.21 9.48 -39.31
C LYS A 270 4.89 8.11 -39.46
N GLN A 271 5.26 7.46 -38.35
CA GLN A 271 5.78 6.09 -38.39
C GLN A 271 4.69 5.08 -38.73
N ILE A 272 3.45 5.33 -38.28
CA ILE A 272 2.29 4.52 -38.63
C ILE A 272 1.96 4.67 -40.11
N SER A 273 1.95 5.88 -40.66
CA SER A 273 1.67 6.10 -42.08
C SER A 273 2.71 5.47 -43.03
N ALA A 274 3.91 5.15 -42.52
CA ALA A 274 4.97 4.46 -43.26
C ALA A 274 4.87 2.92 -43.24
N LEU A 275 3.91 2.33 -42.50
CA LEU A 275 3.73 0.87 -42.46
C LEU A 275 3.18 0.36 -43.80
N ASP A 276 3.69 -0.79 -44.25
CA ASP A 276 3.09 -1.53 -45.37
C ASP A 276 1.73 -2.15 -44.97
N ASP A 277 0.96 -2.65 -45.94
CA ASP A 277 -0.38 -3.20 -45.67
C ASP A 277 -0.36 -4.37 -44.67
N ARG A 278 0.71 -5.17 -44.66
CA ARG A 278 0.86 -6.31 -43.76
C ARG A 278 1.16 -5.85 -42.34
N GLU A 279 2.08 -4.91 -42.17
CA GLU A 279 2.39 -4.30 -40.87
C GLU A 279 1.24 -3.45 -40.35
N ARG A 280 0.49 -2.76 -41.22
CA ARG A 280 -0.72 -2.03 -40.86
C ARG A 280 -1.78 -2.95 -40.27
N ASN A 281 -2.07 -4.08 -40.92
CA ASN A 281 -3.02 -5.07 -40.41
C ASN A 281 -2.53 -5.71 -39.10
N ALA A 282 -1.23 -6.03 -39.00
CA ALA A 282 -0.65 -6.53 -37.76
C ALA A 282 -0.74 -5.48 -36.64
N PHE A 283 -0.51 -4.21 -36.94
CA PHE A 283 -0.63 -3.12 -35.97
C PHE A 283 -2.07 -2.95 -35.48
N ALA A 284 -3.06 -2.98 -36.37
CA ALA A 284 -4.48 -2.92 -36.00
C ALA A 284 -4.88 -4.09 -35.07
N LEU A 285 -4.42 -5.31 -35.39
CA LEU A 285 -4.69 -6.50 -34.60
C LEU A 285 -4.06 -6.42 -33.20
N TRP A 286 -2.77 -6.11 -33.13
CA TRP A 286 -2.04 -6.06 -31.86
C TRP A 286 -2.44 -4.87 -30.99
N LEU A 287 -2.82 -3.75 -31.59
CA LEU A 287 -3.41 -2.62 -30.87
C LEU A 287 -4.80 -2.98 -30.32
N SER A 288 -5.61 -3.72 -31.06
CA SER A 288 -6.91 -4.22 -30.57
C SER A 288 -6.74 -5.24 -29.43
N CYS A 289 -5.74 -6.13 -29.52
CA CYS A 289 -5.38 -7.03 -28.41
C CYS A 289 -4.96 -6.24 -27.17
N TYR A 290 -4.16 -5.18 -27.37
CA TYR A 290 -3.76 -4.28 -26.28
C TYR A 290 -4.96 -3.56 -25.66
N CYS A 291 -5.91 -3.05 -26.47
CA CYS A 291 -7.10 -2.39 -25.95
C CYS A 291 -8.01 -3.34 -25.17
N PHE A 292 -8.03 -4.62 -25.53
CA PHE A 292 -8.77 -5.68 -24.84
C PHE A 292 -8.07 -6.11 -23.53
N GLU A 293 -6.82 -6.55 -23.62
CA GLU A 293 -5.98 -6.97 -22.48
C GLU A 293 -4.55 -6.37 -22.58
N PRO A 294 -4.33 -5.18 -22.03
CA PRO A 294 -3.04 -4.48 -22.08
C PRO A 294 -1.92 -5.27 -21.41
N THR A 295 -2.20 -5.84 -20.23
CA THR A 295 -1.21 -6.56 -19.40
C THR A 295 -0.75 -7.84 -20.07
N ALA A 296 -1.70 -8.64 -20.59
CA ALA A 296 -1.41 -9.87 -21.30
C ALA A 296 -0.62 -9.59 -22.60
N THR A 297 -1.07 -8.60 -23.39
CA THR A 297 -0.41 -8.23 -24.65
C THR A 297 1.04 -7.77 -24.42
N LEU A 298 1.31 -6.97 -23.39
CA LEU A 298 2.67 -6.54 -23.07
C LEU A 298 3.55 -7.68 -22.52
N ALA A 299 2.97 -8.63 -21.79
CA ALA A 299 3.69 -9.83 -21.36
C ALA A 299 4.07 -10.70 -22.57
N GLU A 300 3.17 -10.86 -23.53
CA GLU A 300 3.42 -11.57 -24.78
C GLU A 300 4.53 -10.92 -25.61
N PHE A 301 4.60 -9.58 -25.66
CA PHE A 301 5.73 -8.91 -26.30
C PHE A 301 7.08 -9.22 -25.65
N LYS A 302 7.12 -9.48 -24.33
CA LYS A 302 8.36 -9.88 -23.65
C LYS A 302 8.77 -11.30 -24.03
N THR A 303 7.83 -12.24 -24.11
CA THR A 303 8.11 -13.63 -24.51
C THR A 303 8.57 -13.70 -25.96
N ILE A 304 7.89 -12.99 -26.88
CA ILE A 304 8.27 -12.91 -28.29
C ILE A 304 9.66 -12.29 -28.46
N SER A 305 9.98 -11.24 -27.69
CA SER A 305 11.32 -10.61 -27.73
C SER A 305 12.42 -11.55 -27.21
N ALA A 306 12.13 -12.38 -26.20
CA ALA A 306 13.08 -13.35 -25.66
C ALA A 306 13.32 -14.53 -26.61
N GLN A 307 12.27 -15.01 -27.30
CA GLN A 307 12.37 -16.07 -28.31
C GLN A 307 13.15 -15.64 -29.55
N ASN A 308 13.06 -14.35 -29.90
CA ASN A 308 13.77 -13.78 -31.05
C ASN A 308 15.19 -13.28 -30.73
N MET A 309 15.67 -13.43 -29.49
CA MET A 309 17.10 -13.21 -29.23
C MET A 309 17.89 -14.36 -29.86
N PRO A 310 18.86 -14.09 -30.74
CA PRO A 310 19.72 -15.15 -31.25
C PRO A 310 20.35 -15.86 -30.04
N GLN A 311 20.15 -17.17 -29.94
CA GLN A 311 20.84 -18.00 -28.96
C GLN A 311 22.33 -17.77 -29.15
N MET A 312 22.92 -16.89 -28.33
CA MET A 312 24.35 -16.85 -28.18
C MET A 312 24.72 -18.22 -27.65
N ASN A 313 25.36 -19.02 -28.50
CA ASN A 313 25.97 -20.30 -28.13
C ASN A 313 26.95 -20.04 -26.98
N ILE A 314 26.48 -20.17 -25.73
CA ILE A 314 27.34 -20.22 -24.55
C ILE A 314 27.93 -21.64 -24.49
N LYS A 315 28.89 -21.89 -25.39
CA LYS A 315 29.89 -22.95 -25.27
C LYS A 315 31.26 -22.30 -25.14
N GLN A 316 31.53 -21.69 -23.97
CA GLN A 316 32.86 -21.50 -23.37
C GLN A 316 32.78 -20.49 -22.22
N ALA A 317 32.40 -20.96 -21.04
CA ALA A 317 32.65 -20.24 -19.79
C ALA A 317 33.08 -21.21 -18.69
N ASN A 318 33.99 -22.13 -19.06
CA ASN A 318 34.85 -22.86 -18.12
C ASN A 318 36.29 -22.52 -18.49
N ARG A 319 36.74 -21.31 -18.13
CA ARG A 319 38.17 -21.03 -17.94
C ARG A 319 38.33 -20.15 -16.72
N ALA A 320 38.81 -20.80 -15.67
CA ALA A 320 39.39 -20.19 -14.49
C ALA A 320 40.40 -19.11 -14.92
N THR A 321 40.35 -17.97 -14.24
CA THR A 321 41.38 -16.94 -14.28
C THR A 321 42.62 -17.47 -13.56
N GLU A 322 43.41 -18.28 -14.28
CA GLU A 322 44.80 -18.58 -13.93
C GLU A 322 45.67 -17.56 -14.66
N TYR A 323 46.10 -16.53 -13.94
CA TYR A 323 47.11 -15.58 -14.41
C TYR A 323 48.48 -16.29 -14.38
N SER A 324 48.83 -16.99 -15.46
CA SER A 324 50.20 -17.46 -15.70
C SER A 324 51.04 -16.32 -16.27
N PHE A 325 52.03 -15.85 -15.51
CA PHE A 325 53.08 -15.00 -16.06
C PHE A 325 53.99 -15.81 -16.98
N VAL A 326 54.21 -15.26 -18.18
CA VAL A 326 55.09 -15.76 -19.22
C VAL A 326 56.53 -15.80 -18.71
N SER A 327 57.14 -16.99 -18.70
CA SER A 327 58.58 -17.18 -18.55
C SER A 327 59.28 -16.87 -19.87
N VAL A 328 59.83 -15.66 -19.99
CA VAL A 328 60.81 -15.35 -21.04
C VAL A 328 62.17 -15.88 -20.56
N SER A 329 62.64 -16.94 -21.21
CA SER A 329 64.04 -17.35 -21.15
C SER A 329 64.91 -16.29 -21.80
N ASN A 330 65.90 -15.77 -21.09
CA ASN A 330 67.11 -15.25 -21.72
C ASN A 330 68.33 -15.57 -20.85
N SER A 331 69.31 -16.10 -21.55
CA SER A 331 70.55 -16.69 -21.10
C SER A 331 71.70 -15.67 -21.01
N LEU A 332 72.52 -15.80 -19.96
CA LEU A 332 73.91 -15.34 -19.78
C LEU A 332 74.21 -13.82 -19.66
N PRO A 333 75.38 -13.41 -19.09
CA PRO A 333 76.29 -14.10 -18.15
C PRO A 333 76.61 -13.27 -16.89
N ALA A 334 77.30 -13.93 -15.96
CA ALA A 334 77.82 -13.40 -14.70
C ALA A 334 78.82 -12.25 -14.87
N SER A 335 78.74 -11.26 -13.97
CA SER A 335 79.92 -10.58 -13.41
C SER A 335 79.58 -10.05 -12.00
N PRO A 336 80.52 -10.11 -11.03
CA PRO A 336 80.21 -9.96 -9.61
C PRO A 336 80.40 -8.51 -9.13
N THR A 337 80.13 -8.30 -7.84
CA THR A 337 80.51 -7.14 -7.01
C THR A 337 79.69 -5.86 -7.17
N VAL A 338 78.54 -5.81 -6.47
CA VAL A 338 78.07 -4.57 -5.84
C VAL A 338 77.52 -4.89 -4.44
N GLU A 339 77.87 -3.99 -3.52
CA GLU A 339 77.88 -4.08 -2.07
C GLU A 339 76.60 -4.58 -1.39
N ARG A 340 76.82 -5.39 -0.34
CA ARG A 340 75.87 -5.67 0.73
C ARG A 340 75.49 -4.37 1.47
N VAL A 341 74.49 -3.65 0.98
CA VAL A 341 73.66 -2.84 1.87
C VAL A 341 72.78 -3.82 2.64
N LYS A 342 73.15 -4.08 3.90
CA LYS A 342 72.27 -4.76 4.87
C LYS A 342 71.04 -3.88 5.09
N LEU A 343 70.04 -4.02 4.22
CA LEU A 343 68.71 -3.48 4.45
C LEU A 343 68.15 -4.23 5.66
N ALA A 344 68.18 -3.57 6.82
CA ALA A 344 67.58 -4.06 8.04
C ALA A 344 66.14 -4.49 7.71
N LYS A 345 65.87 -5.79 7.82
CA LYS A 345 64.51 -6.35 7.78
C LYS A 345 63.71 -5.64 8.87
N PHE A 346 63.00 -4.59 8.49
CA PHE A 346 62.02 -3.90 9.33
C PHE A 346 60.90 -4.90 9.66
N GLN A 347 61.03 -5.60 10.79
CA GLN A 347 59.98 -6.47 11.35
C GLN A 347 58.78 -5.67 11.91
N LEU A 348 58.73 -4.36 11.66
CA LEU A 348 57.67 -3.46 12.12
C LEU A 348 56.31 -3.71 11.43
N LEU A 349 56.27 -4.52 10.37
CA LEU A 349 55.05 -4.68 9.55
C LEU A 349 54.01 -5.65 10.11
N THR A 350 54.40 -6.61 10.97
CA THR A 350 53.47 -7.70 11.37
C THR A 350 52.45 -7.24 12.39
N ARG A 351 52.84 -6.37 13.35
CA ARG A 351 51.89 -5.79 14.32
C ARG A 351 50.98 -4.73 13.69
N LEU A 352 51.47 -3.98 12.71
CA LEU A 352 50.63 -3.01 12.00
C LEU A 352 49.49 -3.71 11.23
N LYS A 353 49.78 -4.85 10.59
CA LYS A 353 48.75 -5.64 9.89
C LYS A 353 47.61 -6.11 10.81
N GLN A 354 47.89 -6.39 12.08
CA GLN A 354 46.87 -6.81 13.05
C GLN A 354 45.96 -5.66 13.51
N LEU A 355 46.41 -4.41 13.39
CA LEU A 355 45.65 -3.21 13.76
C LEU A 355 44.92 -2.56 12.57
N LEU A 356 45.30 -2.88 11.32
CA LEU A 356 44.71 -2.29 10.12
C LEU A 356 43.22 -2.61 9.98
N LEU A 357 42.81 -3.87 10.12
CA LEU A 357 41.41 -4.26 9.97
C LEU A 357 40.48 -3.58 11.00
N PRO A 358 40.82 -3.57 12.31
CA PRO A 358 40.12 -2.76 13.32
C PRO A 358 40.00 -1.29 12.98
N GLY A 359 41.14 -0.68 12.59
CA GLY A 359 41.21 0.74 12.28
C GLY A 359 40.33 1.12 11.09
N ILE A 360 40.38 0.31 10.02
CA ILE A 360 39.53 0.50 8.84
C ILE A 360 38.05 0.40 9.22
N TRP A 361 37.65 -0.60 10.00
CA TRP A 361 36.25 -0.78 10.39
C TRP A 361 35.70 0.35 11.27
N ILE A 362 36.49 0.81 12.24
CA ILE A 362 36.13 1.95 13.09
C ILE A 362 36.01 3.21 12.24
N SER A 363 37.00 3.48 11.36
CA SER A 363 36.97 4.64 10.48
C SER A 363 35.75 4.63 9.55
N ALA A 364 35.42 3.48 8.94
CA ALA A 364 34.25 3.34 8.09
C ALA A 364 32.95 3.60 8.86
N THR A 365 32.82 3.06 10.07
CA THR A 365 31.63 3.28 10.91
C THR A 365 31.49 4.75 11.28
N VAL A 366 32.57 5.42 11.71
CA VAL A 366 32.56 6.85 12.03
C VAL A 366 32.19 7.70 10.81
N ILE A 367 32.76 7.42 9.64
CA ILE A 367 32.44 8.13 8.40
C ILE A 367 30.97 7.95 8.04
N ILE A 368 30.42 6.74 8.12
CA ILE A 368 29.01 6.47 7.81
C ILE A 368 28.09 7.17 8.82
N THR A 369 28.43 7.19 10.11
CA THR A 369 27.66 7.90 11.13
C THR A 369 27.69 9.41 10.88
N MET A 370 28.85 9.99 10.57
CA MET A 370 28.97 11.41 10.22
C MET A 370 28.16 11.76 8.96
N LEU A 371 28.22 10.93 7.92
CA LEU A 371 27.38 11.07 6.72
C LEU A 371 25.89 10.95 7.07
N GLY A 372 25.52 10.06 7.98
CA GLY A 372 24.18 9.92 8.52
C GLY A 372 23.68 11.21 9.16
N ILE A 373 24.48 11.79 10.07
CA ILE A 373 24.16 13.05 10.76
C ILE A 373 24.03 14.20 9.75
N ILE A 374 24.99 14.34 8.83
CA ILE A 374 24.95 15.39 7.80
C ILE A 374 23.70 15.25 6.92
N ASN A 375 23.39 14.03 6.48
CA ASN A 375 22.21 13.76 5.65
C ASN A 375 20.90 14.01 6.42
N HIS A 376 20.86 13.66 7.69
CA HIS A 376 19.71 13.94 8.56
C HIS A 376 19.48 15.45 8.71
N ASN A 377 20.53 16.21 9.06
CA ASN A 377 20.46 17.66 9.23
C ASN A 377 20.17 18.41 7.91
N SER A 378 20.59 17.85 6.77
CA SER A 378 20.25 18.43 5.46
C SER A 378 18.76 18.33 5.16
N ASN A 379 18.08 17.28 5.62
CA ASN A 379 16.65 17.09 5.37
C ASN A 379 15.78 17.95 6.30
N THR A 380 16.20 18.19 7.55
CA THR A 380 15.41 19.00 8.49
C THR A 380 15.29 20.48 8.05
N ASN A 381 16.34 21.03 7.43
CA ASN A 381 16.34 22.40 6.90
C ASN A 381 15.53 22.57 5.59
N THR A 382 15.21 21.48 4.89
CA THR A 382 14.36 21.57 3.68
C THR A 382 12.86 21.76 3.99
N SER A 383 12.44 21.65 5.25
CA SER A 383 11.04 21.84 5.66
C SER A 383 10.47 23.22 5.31
N ALA A 384 11.31 24.24 5.16
CA ALA A 384 10.87 25.58 4.78
C ALA A 384 10.68 25.75 3.25
N GLN A 385 11.37 24.95 2.42
CA GLN A 385 11.26 25.06 0.98
C GLN A 385 9.99 24.37 0.47
N ILE A 386 9.20 25.10 -0.34
CA ILE A 386 8.02 24.55 -0.99
C ILE A 386 8.48 23.42 -1.94
N PRO A 387 7.99 22.17 -1.78
CA PRO A 387 8.35 21.06 -2.64
C PRO A 387 8.13 21.41 -4.12
N ALA A 388 9.00 20.93 -5.02
CA ALA A 388 8.90 21.23 -6.45
C ALA A 388 7.52 20.82 -7.03
N LEU A 389 6.93 19.74 -6.50
CA LEU A 389 5.58 19.27 -6.83
C LEU A 389 4.49 20.34 -6.57
N CYS A 390 4.68 21.19 -5.58
CA CYS A 390 3.72 22.20 -5.15
C CYS A 390 3.77 23.51 -5.95
N ARG A 391 4.73 23.67 -6.86
CA ARG A 391 4.82 24.86 -7.73
C ARG A 391 3.62 25.02 -8.66
N ASN A 392 2.99 23.90 -9.03
CA ASN A 392 1.84 23.84 -9.92
C ASN A 392 0.57 23.35 -9.20
N ALA A 393 0.49 23.51 -7.87
CA ALA A 393 -0.70 23.16 -7.12
C ALA A 393 -1.85 24.13 -7.45
N ILE A 394 -3.09 23.62 -7.43
CA ILE A 394 -4.30 24.43 -7.65
C ILE A 394 -4.61 25.26 -6.39
N GLY A 395 -4.42 24.63 -5.22
CA GLY A 395 -4.62 25.27 -3.92
C GLY A 395 -3.38 25.98 -3.38
N SER A 396 -3.48 26.44 -2.15
CA SER A 396 -2.42 27.16 -1.46
C SER A 396 -1.15 26.32 -1.34
N PRO A 397 0.04 26.94 -1.50
CA PRO A 397 1.31 26.25 -1.34
C PRO A 397 1.46 25.60 0.04
N GLU A 398 0.84 26.19 1.06
CA GLU A 398 0.84 25.69 2.43
C GLU A 398 0.10 24.36 2.56
N TYR A 399 -1.13 24.25 2.04
CA TYR A 399 -1.88 23.00 2.04
C TYR A 399 -1.23 21.95 1.14
N CYS A 400 -0.59 22.37 0.04
CA CYS A 400 0.21 21.45 -0.75
C CYS A 400 1.38 20.87 0.02
N ARG A 401 2.13 21.73 0.71
CA ARG A 401 3.24 21.29 1.56
C ARG A 401 2.76 20.38 2.68
N LEU A 402 1.62 20.70 3.31
CA LEU A 402 1.01 19.82 4.31
C LEU A 402 0.66 18.45 3.73
N ALA A 403 0.09 18.40 2.52
CA ALA A 403 -0.20 17.15 1.82
C ALA A 403 1.07 16.31 1.65
N VAL A 404 2.13 16.93 1.10
CA VAL A 404 3.41 16.28 0.82
C VAL A 404 4.08 15.80 2.11
N ASN A 405 4.04 16.59 3.18
CA ASN A 405 4.64 16.21 4.46
C ASN A 405 3.88 15.06 5.14
N LEU A 406 2.55 15.05 5.07
CA LEU A 406 1.72 13.99 5.65
C LEU A 406 1.83 12.67 4.85
N ALA A 407 1.55 12.73 3.56
CA ALA A 407 1.43 11.56 2.69
C ALA A 407 2.77 11.11 2.08
N GLY A 408 3.72 12.04 1.91
CA GLY A 408 4.95 11.84 1.16
C GLY A 408 4.78 12.10 -0.34
N GLU A 409 5.79 12.71 -0.96
CA GLU A 409 5.78 13.04 -2.39
C GLU A 409 5.51 11.83 -3.28
N LYS A 410 6.09 10.67 -2.96
CA LYS A 410 5.87 9.42 -3.70
C LYS A 410 4.44 8.91 -3.63
N ALA A 411 3.74 9.12 -2.52
CA ALA A 411 2.34 8.69 -2.38
C ALA A 411 1.43 9.58 -3.24
N ILE A 412 1.64 10.89 -3.21
CA ILE A 412 0.92 11.86 -4.04
C ILE A 412 1.24 11.68 -5.53
N ALA A 413 2.48 11.34 -5.89
CA ALA A 413 2.82 11.09 -7.28
C ALA A 413 2.20 9.79 -7.82
N LYS A 414 1.92 8.82 -6.95
CA LYS A 414 1.32 7.51 -7.30
C LYS A 414 -0.20 7.55 -7.35
N THR A 415 -0.86 8.57 -6.80
CA THR A 415 -2.31 8.64 -6.87
C THR A 415 -2.75 8.81 -8.33
N PRO A 416 -3.72 8.01 -8.80
CA PRO A 416 -4.09 8.03 -10.22
C PRO A 416 -4.62 9.40 -10.64
N LYS A 417 -4.01 9.98 -11.68
CA LYS A 417 -4.43 11.30 -12.20
C LYS A 417 -5.76 11.26 -12.95
N ASN A 418 -6.23 10.07 -13.33
CA ASN A 418 -7.43 9.85 -14.14
C ASN A 418 -8.72 9.68 -13.31
N LEU A 419 -8.66 9.88 -12.00
CA LEU A 419 -9.82 9.70 -11.15
C LEU A 419 -10.79 10.86 -11.27
N PHE A 420 -12.06 10.58 -11.00
CA PHE A 420 -13.16 11.56 -11.06
C PHE A 420 -12.80 12.86 -10.34
N PRO A 421 -13.23 14.03 -10.83
CA PRO A 421 -13.00 15.29 -10.14
C PRO A 421 -13.62 15.23 -8.73
N LEU A 422 -12.99 15.89 -7.78
CA LEU A 422 -13.55 16.08 -6.44
C LEU A 422 -14.92 16.76 -6.56
N THR A 423 -15.96 16.09 -6.06
CA THR A 423 -17.32 16.63 -5.97
C THR A 423 -17.57 17.21 -4.59
N GLU A 424 -18.55 18.10 -4.45
CA GLU A 424 -18.98 18.66 -3.16
C GLU A 424 -19.30 17.56 -2.13
N VAL A 425 -19.88 16.44 -2.58
CA VAL A 425 -20.14 15.25 -1.74
C VAL A 425 -18.82 14.66 -1.22
N THR A 426 -17.82 14.51 -2.08
CA THR A 426 -16.51 13.96 -1.71
C THR A 426 -15.80 14.88 -0.71
N GLU A 427 -15.89 16.20 -0.89
CA GLU A 427 -15.35 17.18 0.04
C GLU A 427 -16.04 17.12 1.40
N SER A 428 -17.37 16.99 1.42
CA SER A 428 -18.15 16.85 2.66
C SER A 428 -17.77 15.58 3.43
N VAL A 429 -17.67 14.44 2.74
CA VAL A 429 -17.25 13.17 3.35
C VAL A 429 -15.80 13.24 3.86
N ALA A 430 -14.89 13.90 3.13
CA ALA A 430 -13.52 14.10 3.59
C ALA A 430 -13.45 14.98 4.85
N LYS A 431 -14.23 16.07 4.90
CA LYS A 431 -14.37 16.96 6.07
C LYS A 431 -14.93 16.21 7.27
N TYR A 432 -16.00 15.45 7.08
CA TYR A 432 -16.60 14.61 8.11
C TYR A 432 -15.59 13.59 8.65
N GLY A 433 -14.92 12.84 7.76
CA GLY A 433 -13.93 11.84 8.14
C GLY A 433 -12.75 12.42 8.92
N CYS A 434 -12.25 13.60 8.53
CA CYS A 434 -11.15 14.24 9.25
C CYS A 434 -11.60 14.81 10.61
N SER A 435 -12.83 15.32 10.70
CA SER A 435 -13.41 15.80 11.96
C SER A 435 -13.59 14.66 12.96
N ARG A 436 -14.07 13.50 12.51
CA ARG A 436 -14.13 12.28 13.34
C ARG A 436 -12.76 11.84 13.84
N TYR A 437 -11.74 11.93 12.97
CA TYR A 437 -10.35 11.65 13.35
C TYR A 437 -9.82 12.65 14.39
N ALA A 438 -10.16 13.94 14.25
CA ALA A 438 -9.83 14.97 15.24
C ALA A 438 -10.44 14.65 16.61
N ASN A 439 -11.71 14.23 16.65
CA ASN A 439 -12.39 13.84 17.89
C ASN A 439 -11.69 12.67 18.58
N LEU A 440 -11.37 11.62 17.82
CA LEU A 440 -10.63 10.46 18.33
C LEU A 440 -9.27 10.87 18.91
N LYS A 441 -8.51 11.71 18.19
CA LYS A 441 -7.19 12.19 18.64
C LYS A 441 -7.26 13.19 19.80
N ALA A 442 -8.39 13.85 19.99
CA ALA A 442 -8.66 14.67 21.15
C ALA A 442 -9.02 13.85 22.41
N GLY A 443 -9.07 12.52 22.32
CA GLY A 443 -9.42 11.66 23.46
C GLY A 443 -10.92 11.59 23.76
N ILE A 444 -11.77 12.03 22.83
CA ILE A 444 -13.22 11.86 22.94
C ILE A 444 -13.54 10.36 22.82
N ALA A 445 -14.41 9.86 23.71
CA ALA A 445 -14.80 8.46 23.73
C ALA A 445 -15.32 8.01 22.35
N PRO A 446 -14.97 6.80 21.86
CA PRO A 446 -15.32 6.33 20.51
C PRO A 446 -16.79 6.50 20.13
N VAL A 447 -17.70 6.28 21.10
CA VAL A 447 -19.16 6.43 20.95
C VAL A 447 -19.61 7.85 20.63
N ASN A 448 -18.82 8.86 21.01
CA ASN A 448 -19.12 10.28 20.80
C ASN A 448 -18.20 10.91 19.74
N THR A 449 -17.47 10.10 18.96
CA THR A 449 -16.54 10.64 17.94
C THR A 449 -17.24 11.20 16.71
N ASP A 450 -18.54 10.96 16.56
CA ASP A 450 -19.33 11.50 15.46
C ASP A 450 -19.31 13.04 15.48
N PRO A 451 -18.88 13.71 14.39
CA PRO A 451 -18.93 15.17 14.28
C PRO A 451 -20.34 15.77 14.43
N GLU A 452 -21.41 15.01 14.21
CA GLU A 452 -22.78 15.50 14.44
C GLU A 452 -23.11 15.59 15.93
N ILE A 453 -22.63 14.62 16.73
CA ILE A 453 -22.79 14.59 18.19
C ILE A 453 -21.80 15.54 18.86
N THR A 454 -20.54 15.48 18.43
CA THR A 454 -19.44 16.27 18.98
C THR A 454 -18.78 17.08 17.85
N PRO A 455 -19.33 18.26 17.51
CA PRO A 455 -18.77 19.09 16.45
C PRO A 455 -17.34 19.53 16.80
N VAL A 456 -16.48 19.54 15.79
CA VAL A 456 -15.13 20.10 15.90
C VAL A 456 -15.20 21.62 15.95
N ILE A 457 -14.21 22.25 16.59
CA ILE A 457 -14.12 23.72 16.69
C ILE A 457 -14.05 24.35 15.30
N SER A 458 -13.25 23.75 14.42
CA SER A 458 -13.13 24.19 13.03
C SER A 458 -12.74 23.02 12.13
N SER A 459 -13.18 23.09 10.87
CA SER A 459 -12.81 22.16 9.81
C SER A 459 -12.68 22.94 8.51
N ARG A 460 -11.52 22.87 7.85
CA ARG A 460 -11.24 23.57 6.59
C ARG A 460 -10.60 22.59 5.62
N GLY A 461 -11.11 22.55 4.39
CA GLY A 461 -10.59 21.72 3.32
C GLY A 461 -10.14 22.55 2.14
N GLU A 462 -9.10 22.10 1.45
CA GLU A 462 -8.59 22.72 0.23
C GLU A 462 -8.16 21.66 -0.79
N GLN A 463 -8.58 21.86 -2.03
CA GLN A 463 -8.14 21.04 -3.16
C GLN A 463 -6.74 21.48 -3.60
N VAL A 464 -5.77 20.59 -3.44
CA VAL A 464 -4.37 20.89 -3.77
C VAL A 464 -4.04 20.47 -5.20
N PHE A 465 -4.53 19.30 -5.61
CA PHE A 465 -4.42 18.77 -6.96
C PHE A 465 -5.80 18.29 -7.41
N PRO A 466 -6.05 18.04 -8.71
CA PRO A 466 -7.36 17.60 -9.21
C PRO A 466 -7.96 16.42 -8.43
N HIS A 467 -7.11 15.50 -7.95
CA HIS A 467 -7.48 14.28 -7.26
C HIS A 467 -6.98 14.23 -5.80
N ILE A 468 -6.51 15.35 -5.23
CA ILE A 468 -6.00 15.42 -3.85
C ILE A 468 -6.69 16.54 -3.10
N TYR A 469 -7.33 16.16 -1.98
CA TYR A 469 -8.00 17.06 -1.08
C TYR A 469 -7.37 16.98 0.31
N VAL A 470 -7.04 18.13 0.89
CA VAL A 470 -6.44 18.20 2.22
C VAL A 470 -7.43 18.86 3.15
N VAL A 471 -7.67 18.23 4.30
CA VAL A 471 -8.55 18.74 5.35
C VAL A 471 -7.74 18.96 6.61
N GLU A 472 -7.91 20.11 7.24
CA GLU A 472 -7.51 20.35 8.62
C GLU A 472 -8.76 20.41 9.51
N ALA A 473 -8.65 19.85 10.72
CA ALA A 473 -9.68 19.93 11.73
C ALA A 473 -9.07 20.21 13.10
N GLN A 474 -9.75 21.02 13.92
CA GLN A 474 -9.32 21.38 15.26
C GLN A 474 -10.38 21.02 16.29
N GLN A 475 -9.97 20.37 17.38
CA GLN A 475 -10.85 19.97 18.47
C GLN A 475 -10.24 20.30 19.84
N ARG A 476 -11.06 20.53 20.86
CA ARG A 476 -10.61 20.66 22.26
C ARG A 476 -10.24 19.28 22.80
N ASN A 477 -9.06 19.15 23.40
CA ASN A 477 -8.63 17.90 24.02
C ASN A 477 -9.51 17.60 25.26
N ALA A 478 -9.99 16.37 25.38
CA ALA A 478 -10.85 15.93 26.48
C ALA A 478 -10.08 15.80 27.80
N ASN A 479 -8.79 15.43 27.72
CA ASN A 479 -7.96 15.09 28.88
C ASN A 479 -6.94 16.18 29.24
N GLN A 480 -6.74 17.19 28.39
CA GLN A 480 -5.73 18.23 28.57
C GLN A 480 -6.28 19.62 28.24
N LEU A 481 -5.78 20.65 28.93
CA LEU A 481 -6.00 22.05 28.56
C LEU A 481 -5.23 22.36 27.27
N GLY A 482 -5.85 22.07 26.13
CA GLY A 482 -5.24 22.28 24.83
C GLY A 482 -6.19 22.05 23.67
N LYS A 483 -5.79 22.51 22.48
CA LYS A 483 -6.46 22.19 21.22
C LYS A 483 -5.65 21.13 20.49
N THR A 484 -6.31 20.06 20.09
CA THR A 484 -5.76 19.07 19.16
C THR A 484 -6.06 19.53 17.74
N ARG A 485 -5.06 19.55 16.86
CA ARG A 485 -5.24 19.85 15.45
C ARG A 485 -4.75 18.66 14.63
N VAL A 486 -5.52 18.27 13.63
CA VAL A 486 -5.19 17.16 12.72
C VAL A 486 -5.20 17.63 11.29
N GLY A 487 -4.35 17.05 10.47
CA GLY A 487 -4.35 17.18 9.02
C GLY A 487 -4.62 15.82 8.38
N CYS A 488 -5.50 15.79 7.39
CA CYS A 488 -5.88 14.58 6.66
C CYS A 488 -5.74 14.83 5.16
N VAL A 489 -5.13 13.88 4.46
CA VAL A 489 -4.97 13.90 3.00
C VAL A 489 -5.84 12.81 2.40
N TYR A 490 -6.71 13.20 1.49
CA TYR A 490 -7.61 12.32 0.76
C TYR A 490 -7.30 12.35 -0.72
N THR A 491 -7.53 11.22 -1.38
CA THR A 491 -7.65 11.12 -2.83
C THR A 491 -9.06 10.64 -3.18
N THR A 492 -9.44 10.80 -4.43
CA THR A 492 -10.65 10.22 -5.02
C THR A 492 -10.55 8.70 -4.98
N GLY A 493 -11.53 8.00 -4.41
CA GLY A 493 -11.57 6.54 -4.41
C GLY A 493 -11.96 5.96 -5.78
N GLU A 494 -11.94 4.64 -5.91
CA GLU A 494 -12.36 3.92 -7.13
C GLU A 494 -13.85 4.10 -7.45
N GLY A 495 -14.66 4.49 -6.47
CA GLY A 495 -16.07 4.88 -6.64
C GLY A 495 -16.28 6.40 -6.54
N GLN A 496 -17.21 6.92 -7.34
CA GLN A 496 -17.54 8.36 -7.47
C GLN A 496 -17.92 9.10 -6.16
N ARG A 497 -18.04 8.41 -5.01
CA ARG A 497 -18.60 8.98 -3.78
C ARG A 497 -17.77 8.76 -2.51
N SER A 498 -16.66 8.03 -2.57
CA SER A 498 -15.88 7.70 -1.37
C SER A 498 -14.46 8.25 -1.49
N PRO A 499 -14.09 9.32 -0.76
CA PRO A 499 -12.70 9.74 -0.69
C PRO A 499 -11.87 8.67 0.02
N LYS A 500 -10.78 8.24 -0.62
CA LYS A 500 -9.79 7.33 -0.04
C LYS A 500 -8.78 8.14 0.77
N LYS A 501 -8.71 7.91 2.07
CA LYS A 501 -7.70 8.54 2.94
C LYS A 501 -6.30 8.00 2.59
N ILE A 502 -5.36 8.90 2.30
CA ILE A 502 -3.95 8.57 2.05
C ILE A 502 -3.15 8.62 3.35
N ALA A 503 -3.32 9.70 4.11
CA ALA A 503 -2.61 9.95 5.35
C ALA A 503 -3.45 10.81 6.28
N ALA A 504 -3.24 10.68 7.59
CA ALA A 504 -3.74 11.60 8.59
C ALA A 504 -2.83 11.60 9.81
N ASP A 505 -2.57 12.77 10.39
CA ASP A 505 -1.74 12.90 11.59
C ASP A 505 -2.08 14.17 12.39
N LEU A 506 -1.54 14.26 13.60
CA LEU A 506 -1.53 15.48 14.41
C LEU A 506 -0.64 16.54 13.75
N ILE A 507 -1.13 17.77 13.64
CA ILE A 507 -0.37 18.90 13.10
C ILE A 507 -0.19 19.97 14.20
N PRO A 508 0.84 20.83 14.12
CA PRO A 508 1.05 21.88 15.10
C PRO A 508 -0.18 22.77 15.27
N VAL A 509 -0.48 23.14 16.52
CA VAL A 509 -1.65 23.98 16.83
C VAL A 509 -1.56 25.32 16.08
N ASN A 510 -0.34 25.84 15.93
CA ASN A 510 -0.01 27.10 15.25
C ASN A 510 0.23 26.94 13.73
N TRP A 511 -0.22 25.86 13.10
CA TRP A 511 -0.17 25.74 11.63
C TRP A 511 -0.98 26.87 10.95
N PRO A 512 -0.52 27.50 9.85
CA PRO A 512 0.68 27.18 9.05
C PRO A 512 1.98 27.87 9.50
N THR A 513 1.94 28.76 10.50
CA THR A 513 3.13 29.46 11.03
C THR A 513 4.18 28.49 11.58
N GLU A 514 3.76 27.44 12.28
CA GLU A 514 4.63 26.33 12.68
C GLU A 514 4.45 25.17 11.70
N HIS A 515 5.52 24.78 11.00
CA HIS A 515 5.43 23.79 9.93
C HIS A 515 5.23 22.38 10.50
N TYR A 516 4.34 21.59 9.90
CA TYR A 516 4.23 20.18 10.24
C TYR A 516 5.51 19.46 9.84
N GLN A 517 6.25 19.05 10.86
CA GLN A 517 7.27 18.03 10.77
C GLN A 517 6.60 16.73 11.18
N LYS A 518 6.61 15.76 10.27
CA LYS A 518 6.14 14.42 10.59
C LYS A 518 6.87 13.97 11.84
N GLN A 519 6.16 13.89 12.96
CA GLN A 519 6.61 13.13 14.10
C GLN A 519 6.67 11.71 13.57
N THR A 520 7.84 11.31 13.04
CA THR A 520 8.19 9.90 12.91
C THR A 520 8.00 9.36 14.30
N ALA A 521 6.82 8.76 14.52
CA ALA A 521 6.26 8.49 15.82
C ALA A 521 7.33 7.89 16.69
N GLN A 522 7.90 8.70 17.60
CA GLN A 522 8.80 8.39 18.71
C GLN A 522 9.51 7.03 18.73
N ASP A 523 9.94 6.53 17.59
CA ASP A 523 10.96 5.52 17.49
C ASP A 523 12.22 6.34 17.71
N HIS A 524 12.60 6.45 18.99
CA HIS A 524 13.87 6.98 19.47
C HIS A 524 15.10 6.38 18.74
N THR A 525 14.89 5.43 17.83
CA THR A 525 15.84 5.07 16.80
C THR A 525 15.98 6.21 15.80
N LEU A 526 17.02 7.03 16.00
CA LEU A 526 17.62 7.90 14.99
C LEU A 526 17.62 7.22 13.61
N ALA A 527 16.60 7.52 12.80
CA ALA A 527 16.43 6.90 11.51
C ALA A 527 17.24 7.71 10.49
N PHE A 528 18.49 7.32 10.30
CA PHE A 528 19.38 7.81 9.23
C PHE A 528 18.98 7.32 7.82
N GLY A 529 17.68 7.06 7.60
CA GLY A 529 17.16 6.52 6.34
C GLY A 529 17.79 5.17 5.97
N SER A 530 18.38 5.09 4.78
CA SER A 530 19.08 3.89 4.31
C SER A 530 20.38 3.60 5.06
N LEU A 531 20.96 4.59 5.76
CA LEU A 531 22.21 4.44 6.51
C LEU A 531 22.00 3.88 7.93
N THR A 532 20.76 3.80 8.43
CA THR A 532 20.48 3.27 9.78
C THR A 532 21.02 1.85 9.97
N LYS A 533 20.80 0.97 8.99
CA LYS A 533 21.22 -0.43 9.05
C LYS A 533 22.75 -0.60 9.11
N PRO A 534 23.55 0.01 8.20
CA PRO A 534 25.00 -0.08 8.29
C PRO A 534 25.58 0.61 9.53
N ILE A 535 24.99 1.71 10.01
CA ILE A 535 25.41 2.36 11.27
C ILE A 535 25.20 1.40 12.45
N ASN A 536 24.00 0.83 12.57
CA ASN A 536 23.68 -0.11 13.64
C ASN A 536 24.59 -1.34 13.60
N LEU A 537 24.84 -1.90 12.41
CA LEU A 537 25.78 -3.01 12.24
C LEU A 537 27.19 -2.64 12.68
N GLY A 538 27.69 -1.47 12.26
CA GLY A 538 29.01 -0.97 12.61
C GLY A 538 29.17 -0.79 14.13
N LEU A 539 28.21 -0.10 14.76
CA LEU A 539 28.18 0.14 16.21
C LEU A 539 28.08 -1.17 17.00
N SER A 540 27.12 -2.05 16.66
CA SER A 540 26.98 -3.36 17.29
C SER A 540 28.27 -4.18 17.19
N THR A 541 28.92 -4.18 16.02
CA THR A 541 30.18 -4.90 15.81
C THR A 541 31.32 -4.32 16.67
N ILE A 542 31.46 -3.00 16.73
CA ILE A 542 32.52 -2.34 17.52
C ILE A 542 32.32 -2.61 19.02
N PHE A 543 31.08 -2.49 19.52
CA PHE A 543 30.79 -2.70 20.93
C PHE A 543 30.86 -4.18 21.32
N ALA A 544 30.45 -5.10 20.44
CA ALA A 544 30.67 -6.53 20.60
C ALA A 544 32.16 -6.86 20.72
N ALA A 545 32.98 -6.32 19.80
CA ALA A 545 34.42 -6.55 19.80
C ALA A 545 35.07 -6.05 21.11
N LEU A 546 34.65 -4.89 21.60
CA LEU A 546 35.14 -4.35 22.87
C LEU A 546 34.72 -5.21 24.06
N GLY A 547 33.46 -5.65 24.12
CA GLY A 547 32.97 -6.56 25.16
C GLY A 547 33.72 -7.90 25.18
N ILE A 548 33.95 -8.48 24.00
CA ILE A 548 34.73 -9.73 23.86
C ILE A 548 36.17 -9.53 24.30
N ALA A 549 36.80 -8.40 23.94
CA ALA A 549 38.16 -8.08 24.35
C ALA A 549 38.29 -7.91 25.88
N ILE A 550 37.30 -7.26 26.52
CA ILE A 550 37.24 -7.12 27.98
C ILE A 550 37.08 -8.50 28.64
N ALA A 551 36.13 -9.31 28.17
CA ALA A 551 35.89 -10.64 28.72
C ALA A 551 37.12 -11.57 28.57
N SER A 552 37.81 -11.50 27.43
CA SER A 552 39.05 -12.25 27.21
C SER A 552 40.18 -11.78 28.12
N ARG A 553 40.36 -10.46 28.29
CA ARG A 553 41.43 -9.89 29.12
C ARG A 553 41.25 -10.18 30.60
N LEU A 554 39.99 -10.26 31.06
CA LEU A 554 39.62 -10.61 32.43
C LEU A 554 39.62 -12.13 32.68
N ASN A 555 39.96 -12.96 31.69
CA ASN A 555 39.94 -14.43 31.76
C ASN A 555 38.60 -14.99 32.26
N LEU A 556 37.47 -14.42 31.83
CA LEU A 556 36.13 -14.83 32.25
C LEU A 556 35.69 -16.15 31.57
N GLY A 557 36.55 -17.15 31.49
CA GLY A 557 36.27 -18.40 30.78
C GLY A 557 36.27 -18.29 29.25
N LEU A 558 36.71 -17.15 28.70
CA LEU A 558 36.83 -16.91 27.27
C LEU A 558 38.31 -16.77 26.89
N LYS A 559 38.84 -17.68 26.08
CA LYS A 559 40.22 -17.64 25.61
C LYS A 559 40.26 -17.42 24.09
N ILE A 560 40.92 -16.33 23.69
CA ILE A 560 41.10 -15.98 22.28
C ILE A 560 42.58 -15.82 21.98
N ASN A 561 43.07 -16.58 20.99
CA ASN A 561 44.48 -16.58 20.62
C ASN A 561 44.83 -15.46 19.61
N HIS A 562 43.85 -14.98 18.85
CA HIS A 562 44.08 -14.00 17.79
C HIS A 562 43.08 -12.85 17.79
N THR A 563 43.56 -11.62 17.55
CA THR A 563 42.71 -10.42 17.52
C THR A 563 41.68 -10.45 16.39
N HIS A 564 42.00 -11.03 15.23
CA HIS A 564 41.05 -11.13 14.12
C HIS A 564 39.82 -11.98 14.47
N THR A 565 39.98 -12.98 15.34
CA THR A 565 38.88 -13.81 15.86
C THR A 565 37.87 -12.99 16.65
N ILE A 566 38.34 -12.00 17.43
CA ILE A 566 37.47 -11.08 18.18
C ILE A 566 36.53 -10.35 17.21
N TYR A 567 37.08 -9.78 16.14
CA TYR A 567 36.30 -9.02 15.16
C TYR A 567 35.36 -9.91 14.34
N LEU A 568 35.79 -11.13 13.99
CA LEU A 568 34.94 -12.08 13.28
C LEU A 568 33.71 -12.45 14.11
N VAL A 569 33.90 -12.82 15.38
CA VAL A 569 32.79 -13.17 16.29
C VAL A 569 31.91 -11.94 16.54
N ALA A 570 32.51 -10.77 16.73
CA ALA A 570 31.79 -9.51 16.89
C ALA A 570 30.91 -9.16 15.67
N LEU A 571 31.42 -9.41 14.45
CA LEU A 571 30.67 -9.18 13.22
C LEU A 571 29.49 -10.16 13.10
N ILE A 572 29.70 -11.44 13.39
CA ILE A 572 28.63 -12.44 13.41
C ILE A 572 27.54 -12.03 14.41
N LEU A 573 27.93 -11.59 15.60
CA LEU A 573 27.00 -11.04 16.60
C LEU A 573 26.24 -9.81 16.09
N GLY A 574 26.93 -8.87 15.45
CA GLY A 574 26.31 -7.69 14.87
C GLY A 574 25.30 -8.03 13.76
N ILE A 575 25.60 -9.01 12.91
CA ILE A 575 24.68 -9.50 11.88
C ILE A 575 23.46 -10.16 12.50
N VAL A 576 23.62 -11.02 13.51
CA VAL A 576 22.49 -11.67 14.19
C VAL A 576 21.61 -10.64 14.89
N GLN A 577 22.19 -9.63 15.54
CA GLN A 577 21.43 -8.53 16.15
C GLN A 577 20.65 -7.72 15.10
N LEU A 578 21.26 -7.43 13.95
CA LEU A 578 20.58 -6.73 12.86
C LEU A 578 19.46 -7.59 12.25
N ALA A 579 19.68 -8.90 12.10
CA ALA A 579 18.67 -9.82 11.60
C ALA A 579 17.49 -9.93 12.59
N ASN A 580 17.77 -9.99 13.89
CA ASN A 580 16.74 -10.03 14.93
C ASN A 580 15.87 -8.77 14.91
N THR A 581 16.48 -7.58 14.77
CA THR A 581 15.72 -6.32 14.64
C THR A 581 14.89 -6.22 13.36
N LEU A 582 15.25 -6.98 12.31
CA LEU A 582 14.51 -6.99 11.04
C LEU A 582 13.40 -8.04 10.99
N LEU A 583 13.62 -9.22 11.58
CA LEU A 583 12.74 -10.38 11.46
C LEU A 583 11.71 -10.46 12.58
N MET A 584 12.04 -9.99 13.79
CA MET A 584 11.16 -10.08 14.95
C MET A 584 10.55 -8.70 15.21
N PRO A 585 9.27 -8.44 14.85
CA PRO A 585 8.59 -7.23 15.28
C PRO A 585 8.67 -7.14 16.80
N THR A 586 8.98 -5.93 17.30
CA THR A 586 9.34 -5.61 18.70
C THR A 586 8.38 -6.14 19.76
N ASN A 587 7.17 -6.52 19.37
CA ASN A 587 6.07 -6.84 20.27
C ASN A 587 6.03 -8.31 20.73
N PHE A 588 6.67 -9.26 20.03
CA PHE A 588 6.47 -10.69 20.33
C PHE A 588 7.62 -11.37 21.10
N LEU A 589 8.87 -10.91 20.91
CA LEU A 589 10.05 -11.50 21.59
C LEU A 589 11.03 -10.46 22.17
N GLY A 590 10.71 -9.17 22.09
CA GLY A 590 11.53 -8.01 22.47
C GLY A 590 12.85 -8.29 23.21
N LEU A 591 12.86 -8.10 24.54
CA LEU A 591 14.05 -8.21 25.38
C LEU A 591 14.62 -9.63 25.43
N LEU A 592 13.76 -10.66 25.46
CA LEU A 592 14.18 -12.06 25.56
C LEU A 592 14.96 -12.49 24.32
N GLY A 593 14.49 -12.14 23.12
CA GLY A 593 15.21 -12.38 21.87
C GLY A 593 16.53 -11.63 21.82
N ALA A 594 16.55 -10.36 22.28
CA ALA A 594 17.77 -9.57 22.34
C ALA A 594 18.87 -10.17 23.25
N ILE A 595 18.49 -11.00 24.24
CA ILE A 595 19.42 -11.69 25.13
C ILE A 595 19.74 -13.11 24.62
N ALA A 596 18.71 -13.88 24.26
CA ALA A 596 18.83 -15.28 23.87
C ALA A 596 19.63 -15.48 22.57
N PHE A 597 19.38 -14.66 21.54
CA PHE A 597 20.06 -14.80 20.25
C PHE A 597 21.58 -14.58 20.35
N PRO A 598 22.10 -13.53 21.03
CA PRO A 598 23.53 -13.40 21.25
C PRO A 598 24.15 -14.54 22.04
N ILE A 599 23.48 -15.06 23.10
CA ILE A 599 23.97 -16.21 23.87
C ILE A 599 24.13 -17.42 22.96
N LEU A 600 23.09 -17.74 22.19
CA LEU A 600 23.11 -18.85 21.24
C LEU A 600 24.20 -18.65 20.18
N THR A 601 24.37 -17.43 19.69
CA THR A 601 25.40 -17.09 18.69
C THR A 601 26.80 -17.26 19.24
N ILE A 602 27.07 -16.85 20.49
CA ILE A 602 28.36 -17.05 21.15
C ILE A 602 28.65 -18.54 21.34
N ALA A 603 27.65 -19.32 21.75
CA ALA A 603 27.78 -20.77 21.87
C ALA A 603 28.12 -21.42 20.52
N ILE A 604 27.38 -21.09 19.46
CA ILE A 604 27.63 -21.61 18.10
C ILE A 604 29.02 -21.17 17.59
N ALA A 605 29.39 -19.90 17.80
CA ALA A 605 30.70 -19.39 17.39
C ALA A 605 31.85 -20.15 18.08
N SER A 606 31.67 -20.56 19.34
CA SER A 606 32.66 -21.39 20.07
C SER A 606 32.84 -22.79 19.52
N LEU A 607 31.82 -23.34 18.85
CA LEU A 607 31.89 -24.63 18.19
C LEU A 607 32.53 -24.52 16.79
N LEU A 608 32.24 -23.44 16.07
CA LEU A 608 32.68 -23.27 14.68
C LEU A 608 34.07 -22.65 14.54
N ILE A 609 34.51 -21.82 15.48
CA ILE A 609 35.75 -21.04 15.36
C ILE A 609 36.80 -21.57 16.35
N LYS A 610 37.77 -22.32 15.83
CA LYS A 610 38.82 -23.01 16.62
C LYS A 610 39.58 -22.12 17.61
N ASP A 611 39.77 -20.85 17.26
CA ASP A 611 40.49 -19.86 18.07
C ASP A 611 39.63 -19.14 19.11
N PHE A 612 38.32 -19.44 19.17
CA PHE A 612 37.37 -18.88 20.11
C PHE A 612 36.91 -19.97 21.08
N GLN A 613 37.62 -20.12 22.20
CA GLN A 613 37.39 -21.23 23.14
C GLN A 613 36.66 -20.75 24.39
N LEU A 614 35.53 -21.39 24.70
CA LEU A 614 34.81 -21.27 25.97
C LEU A 614 35.27 -22.38 26.93
N ASN A 615 35.68 -22.01 28.14
CA ASN A 615 36.07 -22.94 29.19
C ASN A 615 34.83 -23.45 29.94
N TRP A 616 34.23 -24.52 29.42
CA TRP A 616 33.01 -25.13 29.97
C TRP A 616 33.17 -25.69 31.39
N ASN A 617 34.40 -25.81 31.91
CA ASN A 617 34.65 -26.28 33.26
C ASN A 617 34.19 -25.27 34.35
N SER A 618 33.89 -24.02 33.98
CA SER A 618 33.37 -23.00 34.90
C SER A 618 32.18 -22.26 34.27
N TYR A 619 30.98 -22.84 34.42
CA TYR A 619 29.74 -22.21 33.98
C TYR A 619 29.55 -20.77 34.50
N PRO A 620 29.84 -20.44 35.78
CA PRO A 620 29.72 -19.07 36.28
C PRO A 620 30.62 -18.08 35.54
N SER A 621 31.83 -18.51 35.16
CA SER A 621 32.75 -17.68 34.39
C SER A 621 32.20 -17.40 32.99
N ILE A 622 31.67 -18.41 32.30
CA ILE A 622 31.04 -18.25 30.98
C ILE A 622 29.85 -17.29 31.07
N ALA A 623 28.95 -17.51 32.01
CA ALA A 623 27.79 -16.63 32.21
C ALA A 623 28.22 -15.17 32.41
N LEU A 624 29.26 -14.95 33.23
CA LEU A 624 29.81 -13.62 33.47
C LEU A 624 30.46 -13.01 32.20
N SER A 625 31.13 -13.81 31.37
CA SER A 625 31.67 -13.34 30.09
C SER A 625 30.59 -12.88 29.11
N VAL A 626 29.51 -13.66 28.98
CA VAL A 626 28.40 -13.33 28.08
C VAL A 626 27.68 -12.09 28.60
N LEU A 627 27.44 -12.01 29.92
CA LEU A 627 26.86 -10.84 30.55
C LEU A 627 27.75 -9.59 30.37
N ALA A 628 29.07 -9.71 30.49
CA ALA A 628 29.99 -8.61 30.22
C ALA A 628 29.94 -8.12 28.76
N ILE A 629 29.82 -9.03 27.79
CA ILE A 629 29.67 -8.71 26.37
C ILE A 629 28.34 -7.96 26.14
N LEU A 630 27.22 -8.49 26.65
CA LEU A 630 25.90 -7.88 26.50
C LEU A 630 25.79 -6.52 27.21
N ALA A 631 26.30 -6.41 28.43
CA ALA A 631 26.31 -5.16 29.18
C ALA A 631 27.15 -4.10 28.47
N SER A 632 28.32 -4.47 27.94
CA SER A 632 29.17 -3.54 27.17
C SER A 632 28.46 -3.05 25.92
N GLN A 633 27.80 -3.94 25.17
CA GLN A 633 27.01 -3.56 24.00
C GLN A 633 25.88 -2.60 24.38
N PHE A 634 25.07 -2.93 25.38
CA PHE A 634 23.93 -2.13 25.78
C PHE A 634 24.36 -0.73 26.25
N LEU A 635 25.32 -0.65 27.16
CA LEU A 635 25.79 0.63 27.72
C LEU A 635 26.41 1.54 26.66
N LEU A 636 27.28 1.00 25.81
CA LEU A 636 27.96 1.79 24.78
C LEU A 636 27.01 2.18 23.65
N TYR A 637 26.07 1.31 23.30
CA TYR A 637 25.05 1.62 22.30
C TYR A 637 24.11 2.73 22.79
N SER A 638 23.61 2.63 24.03
CA SER A 638 22.81 3.69 24.65
C SER A 638 23.57 5.01 24.77
N PHE A 639 24.84 4.97 25.19
CA PHE A 639 25.69 6.17 25.27
C PHE A 639 25.93 6.80 23.89
N CYS A 640 26.23 5.99 22.87
CA CYS A 640 26.47 6.48 21.51
C CYS A 640 25.21 7.06 20.88
N LEU A 641 24.05 6.41 21.05
CA LEU A 641 22.77 6.97 20.62
C LEU A 641 22.44 8.28 21.34
N GLY A 642 22.74 8.38 22.63
CA GLY A 642 22.59 9.64 23.39
C GLY A 642 23.46 10.76 22.84
N LEU A 643 24.74 10.48 22.52
CA LEU A 643 25.63 11.44 21.88
C LEU A 643 25.13 11.85 20.49
N ILE A 644 24.75 10.88 19.67
CA ILE A 644 24.23 11.15 18.32
C ILE A 644 22.95 11.99 18.41
N SER A 645 22.04 11.67 19.33
CA SER A 645 20.81 12.42 19.55
C SER A 645 21.03 13.82 20.11
N SER A 646 22.18 14.10 20.73
CA SER A 646 22.55 15.44 21.18
C SER A 646 23.20 16.29 20.08
N LEU A 647 23.69 15.65 19.02
CA LEU A 647 24.34 16.31 17.87
C LEU A 647 23.36 16.59 16.72
N VAL A 648 22.30 15.79 16.61
CA VAL A 648 21.12 16.04 15.78
C VAL A 648 20.23 17.04 16.49
#